data_AF-A0A8D1I2R9-F1
#
_entry.id   AF-A0A8D1I2R9-F1
#
_cell.length_a   1.000
_cell.length_b   1.000
_cell.length_c   1.000
_cell.angle_alpha   90.00
_cell.angle_beta   90.00
_cell.angle_gamma   90.00
#
_symmetry.space_group_name_H-M   'P 1'
#
loop_
_entity.id
_entity.type
_entity.pdbx_description
1 polymer ?
#
loop_
_entity_poly.entity_id
_entity_poly.type
_entity_poly.pdbx_seq_one_letter_code
_entity_poly.pdbx_strand_id
1 'polypeptide(L)'
;SSSWNSESTGWLPETKKDSKLKKVEPSRITVLVEFYGVLSHVSQHHMQMTIQALQDELRIQRDLNQLFQQDSSSRTGEPCVAELTEENFQRLHAEHERQAKELFLLRKTLEEMELRIETQKQTLNARDESIKKLLEMLQSKGLSAKATEEDHERTRRLAEAEMHVHHLESLLDQKEKENALLREEMHRRFENAPDSAKTKALQTVIEMKDSKISSMERGLRDLEEEIQMLKSNGALSTEEREEEMKQMEVYRSHSKFMKNKVEQLKEELNSKEAQGEELKKRAAGLQAEIGQVKQELSRKDTELLALQTKLETLTNQFSDSKQHIEVLKESLTAKEQRAAILQTEVDALRLRLEEKETMLNKKTKQIQDMAEEKGTQAGEIHDLKDMLDVKERKVNVLQKKIENLQEQLRDKEKQMSSLKERVKSLQADTTNTDTALTTLEEALAEKERTIERLKEQRDRDEREKQEEIDNYKKDLKDLKEKVSLLQGDLSEKEASLLDLKEHASSLASSGLKKDSRLKTLEIALEQKKEECLKMESQLKKAHEATLEARASPEMSDRIQQLEREIARYKDESSKAQAEVDRLLEILKEVENEKNDKDKKIAELESLTSRQVKDQNKKVANLKHKEQVEKKKSAQMLEEARRREDDLNDSSQQLQDSLRKKDDRIEELEEALRESVQITAEREMVLAQEESARTNAEKQLLSEMLHETSHLGFKWFKVEELLMAMEKVKQELESMKAKLSSTQQSLAEKETHLTNLRAERRKHLEEVLEMKQEALLAAISEKDANIALLELSSSKKKTQEEVAALKREKDRLVQQLKQQTQNRMKLMADNYEDDHFRSSHSNQTNHKPSPDQNIQPLLELDQNRSKLKLYIGHLTALCHDRDPLILRGLTPPASYNLDDDQAAWENELQKMTQEQLQNELEKGERDNTELQEFANAVLQQIADHCPDILEQVVNALEESS
;
A
#
# COMPACT_ATOMS: atom_id res chain seq x y z
N SER A 1 19.85 14.32 -111.04
CA SER A 1 19.54 15.71 -110.68
C SER A 1 19.25 15.77 -109.18
N SER A 2 19.88 16.53 -108.29
CA SER A 2 20.96 17.53 -108.36
C SER A 2 21.29 17.94 -106.90
N SER A 3 22.56 17.85 -106.50
CA SER A 3 23.36 18.83 -105.72
C SER A 3 22.65 19.71 -104.67
N TRP A 4 22.88 19.55 -103.35
CA TRP A 4 23.95 20.17 -102.52
C TRP A 4 23.85 21.68 -102.27
N ASN A 5 24.06 22.04 -100.98
CA ASN A 5 24.38 23.32 -100.31
C ASN A 5 23.20 24.08 -99.64
N SER A 6 23.24 24.53 -98.37
CA SER A 6 24.36 24.73 -97.43
C SER A 6 23.89 24.88 -95.95
N GLU A 7 24.68 24.31 -95.02
CA GLU A 7 25.19 24.83 -93.72
C GLU A 7 24.21 25.45 -92.68
N SER A 8 24.29 25.26 -91.35
CA SER A 8 25.44 24.95 -90.49
C SER A 8 25.02 24.49 -89.06
N THR A 9 25.74 23.49 -88.54
CA THR A 9 26.24 23.28 -87.15
C THR A 9 25.36 23.48 -85.89
N GLY A 10 25.25 22.41 -85.09
CA GLY A 10 25.03 22.46 -83.63
C GLY A 10 24.84 21.08 -83.00
N TRP A 11 25.90 20.50 -82.45
CA TRP A 11 25.91 19.19 -81.78
C TRP A 11 25.18 19.22 -80.43
N LEU A 12 24.34 18.22 -80.13
CA LEU A 12 23.81 17.93 -78.79
C LEU A 12 24.10 16.46 -78.41
N PRO A 13 24.91 16.20 -77.36
CA PRO A 13 25.32 14.86 -76.92
C PRO A 13 24.31 14.17 -75.97
N GLU A 14 23.01 14.32 -76.20
CA GLU A 14 21.97 13.76 -75.30
C GLU A 14 21.33 12.46 -75.79
N THR A 15 21.36 12.17 -77.10
CA THR A 15 20.59 11.04 -77.66
C THR A 15 21.24 9.66 -77.48
N LYS A 16 22.49 9.57 -76.99
CA LYS A 16 23.17 8.27 -76.72
C LYS A 16 23.02 7.75 -75.28
N LYS A 17 22.63 8.58 -74.30
CA LYS A 17 22.35 8.11 -72.92
C LYS A 17 20.96 7.45 -72.83
N ASP A 18 19.98 7.98 -73.55
CA ASP A 18 18.60 7.47 -73.51
C ASP A 18 18.43 6.06 -74.07
N SER A 19 19.28 5.64 -75.02
CA SER A 19 19.19 4.30 -75.61
C SER A 19 19.72 3.19 -74.67
N LYS A 20 20.62 3.52 -73.73
CA LYS A 20 21.11 2.56 -72.71
C LYS A 20 20.20 2.49 -71.48
N LEU A 21 19.54 3.58 -71.08
CA LEU A 21 18.55 3.53 -69.99
C LEU A 21 17.29 2.73 -70.37
N LYS A 22 16.80 2.88 -71.61
CA LYS A 22 15.60 2.15 -72.09
C LYS A 22 15.74 0.62 -72.16
N LYS A 23 16.96 0.07 -72.10
CA LYS A 23 17.19 -1.39 -72.04
C LYS A 23 17.29 -1.94 -70.61
N VAL A 24 17.54 -1.11 -69.60
CA VAL A 24 17.74 -1.54 -68.20
C VAL A 24 16.46 -1.37 -67.37
N GLU A 25 15.61 -0.41 -67.73
CA GLU A 25 14.30 -0.18 -67.09
C GLU A 25 13.36 -1.38 -67.13
N PRO A 26 13.15 -2.07 -68.28
CA PRO A 26 12.24 -3.21 -68.34
C PRO A 26 12.69 -4.33 -67.40
N SER A 27 13.99 -4.64 -67.37
CA SER A 27 14.54 -5.70 -66.51
C SER A 27 14.44 -5.36 -65.02
N ARG A 28 14.61 -4.09 -64.62
CA ARG A 28 14.42 -3.67 -63.22
C ARG A 28 12.95 -3.71 -62.81
N ILE A 29 12.05 -3.34 -63.72
CA ILE A 29 10.60 -3.44 -63.50
C ILE A 29 10.18 -4.90 -63.40
N THR A 30 10.70 -5.81 -64.24
CA THR A 30 10.41 -7.25 -64.15
C THR A 30 10.86 -7.84 -62.81
N VAL A 31 12.06 -7.51 -62.33
CA VAL A 31 12.55 -7.98 -61.02
C VAL A 31 11.71 -7.39 -59.87
N LEU A 32 11.30 -6.12 -59.96
CA LEU A 32 10.40 -5.52 -58.97
C LEU A 32 9.02 -6.18 -58.97
N VAL A 33 8.48 -6.51 -60.14
CA VAL A 33 7.19 -7.21 -60.28
C VAL A 33 7.27 -8.64 -59.74
N GLU A 34 8.36 -9.36 -60.01
CA GLU A 34 8.59 -10.69 -59.43
C GLU A 34 8.75 -10.62 -57.91
N PHE A 35 9.50 -9.64 -57.39
CA PHE A 35 9.69 -9.45 -55.95
C PHE A 35 8.37 -9.09 -55.25
N TYR A 36 7.57 -8.19 -55.84
CA TYR A 36 6.22 -7.88 -55.34
C TYR A 36 5.27 -9.08 -55.45
N GLY A 37 5.38 -9.88 -56.51
CA GLY A 37 4.61 -11.11 -56.69
C GLY A 37 4.90 -12.13 -55.59
N VAL A 38 6.18 -12.36 -55.27
CA VAL A 38 6.60 -13.25 -54.17
C VAL A 38 6.17 -12.69 -52.82
N LEU A 39 6.35 -11.38 -52.57
CA LEU A 39 5.92 -10.76 -51.31
C LEU A 39 4.39 -10.85 -51.13
N SER A 40 3.64 -10.62 -52.19
CA SER A 40 2.17 -10.73 -52.20
C SER A 40 1.74 -12.18 -51.97
N HIS A 41 2.40 -13.15 -52.59
CA HIS A 41 2.09 -14.57 -52.42
C HIS A 41 2.43 -15.09 -51.01
N VAL A 42 3.53 -14.62 -50.42
CA VAL A 42 3.91 -14.94 -49.03
C VAL A 42 2.95 -14.26 -48.04
N SER A 43 2.58 -13.01 -48.29
CA SER A 43 1.60 -12.29 -47.47
C SER A 43 0.21 -12.94 -47.53
N GLN A 44 -0.22 -13.36 -48.72
CA GLN A 44 -1.49 -14.06 -48.92
C GLN A 44 -1.49 -15.44 -48.26
N HIS A 45 -0.39 -16.21 -48.38
CA HIS A 45 -0.25 -17.51 -47.72
C HIS A 45 -0.22 -17.36 -46.18
N HIS A 46 0.47 -16.34 -45.66
CA HIS A 46 0.48 -16.06 -44.22
C HIS A 46 -0.91 -15.68 -43.71
N MET A 47 -1.62 -14.82 -44.44
CA MET A 47 -3.00 -14.45 -44.11
C MET A 47 -3.94 -15.66 -44.14
N GLN A 48 -3.77 -16.57 -45.10
CA GLN A 48 -4.56 -17.79 -45.20
C GLN A 48 -4.32 -18.76 -44.03
N MET A 49 -3.05 -18.90 -43.59
CA MET A 49 -2.70 -19.66 -42.39
C MET A 49 -3.28 -19.04 -41.11
N THR A 50 -3.27 -17.71 -40.99
CA THR A 50 -3.88 -17.01 -39.85
C THR A 50 -5.40 -17.19 -39.83
N ILE A 51 -6.06 -17.10 -40.98
CA ILE A 51 -7.50 -17.33 -41.09
C ILE A 51 -7.83 -18.79 -40.70
N GLN A 52 -7.04 -19.77 -41.14
CA GLN A 52 -7.24 -21.17 -40.76
C GLN A 52 -7.09 -21.38 -39.25
N ALA A 53 -6.06 -20.79 -38.63
CA ALA A 53 -5.87 -20.89 -37.18
C ALA A 53 -7.02 -20.25 -36.39
N LEU A 54 -7.55 -19.11 -36.86
CA LEU A 54 -8.72 -18.46 -36.24
C LEU A 54 -10.01 -19.27 -36.43
N GLN A 55 -10.15 -19.96 -37.55
CA GLN A 55 -11.29 -20.87 -37.80
C GLN A 55 -11.23 -22.10 -36.90
N ASP A 56 -10.04 -22.66 -36.68
CA ASP A 56 -9.83 -23.80 -35.78
C ASP A 56 -10.08 -23.40 -34.31
N GLU A 57 -9.64 -22.21 -33.89
CA GLU A 57 -9.92 -21.67 -32.56
C GLU A 57 -11.42 -21.44 -32.33
N LEU A 58 -12.12 -20.87 -33.33
CA LEU A 58 -13.59 -20.72 -33.30
C LEU A 58 -14.32 -22.06 -33.26
N ARG A 59 -13.73 -23.12 -33.81
CA ARG A 59 -14.27 -24.47 -33.75
C ARG A 59 -14.12 -25.07 -32.36
N ILE A 60 -12.93 -24.95 -31.75
CA ILE A 60 -12.66 -25.39 -30.37
C ILE A 60 -13.55 -24.64 -29.38
N GLN A 61 -13.75 -23.33 -29.57
CA GLN A 61 -14.66 -22.56 -28.72
C GLN A 61 -16.14 -22.96 -28.88
N ARG A 62 -16.57 -23.36 -30.09
CA ARG A 62 -17.93 -23.91 -30.29
C ARG A 62 -18.10 -25.27 -29.61
N ASP A 63 -17.09 -26.13 -29.67
CA ASP A 63 -17.11 -27.44 -29.02
C ASP A 63 -17.11 -27.29 -27.48
N LEU A 64 -16.33 -26.35 -26.94
CA LEU A 64 -16.37 -25.98 -25.51
C LEU A 64 -17.74 -25.42 -25.10
N ASN A 65 -18.34 -24.53 -25.89
CA ASN A 65 -19.66 -23.98 -25.61
C ASN A 65 -20.78 -25.05 -25.67
N GLN A 66 -20.66 -26.04 -26.56
CA GLN A 66 -21.58 -27.18 -26.58
C GLN A 66 -21.48 -28.05 -25.32
N LEU A 67 -20.26 -28.20 -24.78
CA LEU A 67 -20.05 -28.86 -23.49
C LEU A 67 -20.69 -28.09 -22.33
N PHE A 68 -20.54 -26.77 -22.30
CA PHE A 68 -21.15 -25.92 -21.27
C PHE A 68 -22.68 -25.86 -21.33
N GLN A 69 -23.28 -25.95 -22.52
CA GLN A 69 -24.74 -25.94 -22.68
C GLN A 69 -25.41 -27.28 -22.32
N GLN A 70 -24.67 -28.39 -22.29
CA GLN A 70 -25.24 -29.67 -21.84
C GLN A 70 -25.58 -29.71 -20.34
N ASP A 71 -25.02 -28.83 -19.52
CA ASP A 71 -25.28 -28.79 -18.07
C ASP A 71 -26.33 -27.76 -17.62
N SER A 72 -26.86 -26.92 -18.52
CA SER A 72 -27.84 -25.89 -18.14
C SER A 72 -29.26 -26.43 -17.89
N SER A 73 -29.53 -27.71 -18.19
CA SER A 73 -30.89 -28.29 -18.10
C SER A 73 -31.22 -28.90 -16.74
N SER A 74 -30.31 -28.87 -15.77
CA SER A 74 -30.57 -29.48 -14.46
C SER A 74 -29.81 -28.78 -13.33
N ARG A 75 -30.28 -27.59 -12.94
CA ARG A 75 -30.31 -27.15 -11.53
C ARG A 75 -30.94 -25.76 -11.40
N THR A 76 -32.25 -25.75 -11.16
CA THR A 76 -32.90 -24.70 -10.36
C THR A 76 -32.56 -24.93 -8.89
N GLY A 77 -32.28 -23.84 -8.18
CA GLY A 77 -31.52 -23.83 -6.94
C GLY A 77 -32.17 -24.42 -5.69
N GLU A 78 -31.29 -24.74 -4.75
CA GLU A 78 -31.43 -24.51 -3.30
C GLU A 78 -30.05 -24.73 -2.64
N PRO A 79 -29.60 -23.90 -1.69
CA PRO A 79 -28.38 -24.14 -0.94
C PRO A 79 -28.68 -25.19 0.15
N CYS A 80 -28.31 -26.44 -0.13
CA CYS A 80 -28.48 -27.53 0.82
C CYS A 80 -27.35 -27.53 1.86
N VAL A 81 -27.77 -27.54 3.12
CA VAL A 81 -26.97 -27.62 4.34
C VAL A 81 -25.98 -28.80 4.28
N ALA A 82 -24.77 -28.56 4.77
CA ALA A 82 -23.68 -29.52 4.83
C ALA A 82 -24.01 -30.70 5.77
N GLU A 83 -24.43 -31.82 5.21
CA GLU A 83 -24.35 -33.14 5.85
C GLU A 83 -23.28 -34.00 5.15
N LEU A 84 -22.38 -34.57 5.96
CA LEU A 84 -21.32 -35.50 5.54
C LEU A 84 -21.92 -36.87 5.19
N THR A 85 -22.54 -36.98 4.02
CA THR A 85 -22.97 -38.25 3.43
C THR A 85 -21.92 -38.79 2.46
N GLU A 86 -21.82 -40.12 2.33
CA GLU A 86 -20.88 -40.82 1.44
C GLU A 86 -21.00 -40.36 -0.03
N GLU A 87 -22.21 -39.98 -0.44
CA GLU A 87 -22.50 -39.40 -1.76
C GLU A 87 -21.85 -38.02 -1.96
N ASN A 88 -21.77 -37.18 -0.92
CA ASN A 88 -21.10 -35.88 -1.00
C ASN A 88 -19.59 -36.04 -1.14
N PHE A 89 -18.99 -37.04 -0.49
CA PHE A 89 -17.57 -37.38 -0.67
C PHE A 89 -17.29 -37.89 -2.09
N GLN A 90 -18.16 -38.74 -2.64
CA GLN A 90 -18.01 -39.23 -4.01
C GLN A 90 -18.15 -38.10 -5.04
N ARG A 91 -19.11 -37.16 -4.84
CA ARG A 91 -19.24 -35.96 -5.69
C ARG A 91 -18.01 -35.06 -5.58
N LEU A 92 -17.51 -34.81 -4.37
CA LEU A 92 -16.31 -33.98 -4.17
C LEU A 92 -15.07 -34.63 -4.79
N HIS A 93 -14.94 -35.95 -4.71
CA HIS A 93 -13.84 -36.69 -5.35
C HIS A 93 -13.94 -36.66 -6.88
N ALA A 94 -15.14 -36.79 -7.43
CA ALA A 94 -15.37 -36.65 -8.88
C ALA A 94 -15.09 -35.21 -9.36
N GLU A 95 -15.47 -34.20 -8.58
CA GLU A 95 -15.17 -32.78 -8.82
C GLU A 95 -13.65 -32.53 -8.78
N HIS A 96 -12.95 -33.12 -7.81
CA HIS A 96 -11.50 -33.00 -7.69
C HIS A 96 -10.77 -33.70 -8.85
N GLU A 97 -11.23 -34.87 -9.31
CA GLU A 97 -10.71 -35.50 -10.53
C GLU A 97 -10.98 -34.67 -11.79
N ARG A 98 -12.14 -34.03 -11.87
CA ARG A 98 -12.49 -33.12 -12.97
C ARG A 98 -11.56 -31.92 -12.99
N GLN A 99 -11.35 -31.28 -11.84
CA GLN A 99 -10.41 -30.16 -11.68
C GLN A 99 -8.98 -30.57 -12.00
N ALA A 100 -8.55 -31.78 -11.62
CA ALA A 100 -7.22 -32.29 -11.97
C ALA A 100 -7.03 -32.45 -13.49
N LYS A 101 -8.06 -32.92 -14.21
CA LYS A 101 -8.05 -33.05 -15.68
C LYS A 101 -8.05 -31.67 -16.36
N GLU A 102 -8.82 -30.72 -15.84
CA GLU A 102 -8.86 -29.34 -16.35
C GLU A 102 -7.52 -28.63 -16.15
N LEU A 103 -6.92 -28.75 -14.95
CA LEU A 103 -5.58 -28.23 -14.67
C LEU A 103 -4.51 -28.87 -15.56
N PHE A 104 -4.62 -30.17 -15.86
CA PHE A 104 -3.70 -30.85 -16.77
C PHE A 104 -3.79 -30.28 -18.20
N LEU A 105 -5.02 -30.07 -18.70
CA LEU A 105 -5.23 -29.48 -20.03
C LEU A 105 -4.72 -28.04 -20.09
N LEU A 106 -5.01 -27.22 -19.06
CA LEU A 106 -4.54 -25.84 -18.99
C LEU A 106 -3.01 -25.76 -18.95
N ARG A 107 -2.34 -26.64 -18.21
CA ARG A 107 -0.87 -26.74 -18.21
C ARG A 107 -0.34 -27.08 -19.60
N LYS A 108 -0.95 -28.04 -20.29
CA LYS A 108 -0.54 -28.42 -21.65
C LYS A 108 -0.73 -27.30 -22.67
N THR A 109 -1.83 -26.54 -22.56
CA THR A 109 -2.06 -25.35 -23.41
C THR A 109 -1.03 -24.26 -23.13
N LEU A 110 -0.66 -24.08 -21.86
CA LEU A 110 0.37 -23.11 -21.46
C LEU A 110 1.74 -23.51 -22.00
N GLU A 111 2.13 -24.79 -21.89
CA GLU A 111 3.35 -25.34 -22.50
C GLU A 111 3.39 -25.13 -24.02
N GLU A 112 2.25 -25.31 -24.72
CA GLU A 112 2.17 -25.07 -26.16
C GLU A 112 2.32 -23.57 -26.51
N MET A 113 1.73 -22.67 -25.71
CA MET A 113 1.91 -21.24 -25.88
C MET A 113 3.35 -20.81 -25.63
N GLU A 114 4.02 -21.37 -24.62
CA GLU A 114 5.43 -21.11 -24.36
C GLU A 114 6.31 -21.54 -25.54
N LEU A 115 6.05 -22.72 -26.12
CA LEU A 115 6.75 -23.19 -27.31
C LEU A 115 6.54 -22.26 -28.52
N ARG A 116 5.32 -21.74 -28.70
CA ARG A 116 5.00 -20.76 -29.76
C ARG A 116 5.75 -19.44 -29.55
N ILE A 117 5.78 -18.94 -28.33
CA ILE A 117 6.53 -17.72 -27.97
C ILE A 117 8.03 -17.92 -28.25
N GLU A 118 8.58 -19.08 -27.89
CA GLU A 118 9.99 -19.39 -28.12
C GLU A 118 10.31 -19.48 -29.63
N THR A 119 9.42 -20.08 -30.40
CA THR A 119 9.54 -20.15 -31.87
C THR A 119 9.47 -18.75 -32.51
N GLN A 120 8.58 -17.87 -32.01
CA GLN A 120 8.50 -16.48 -32.46
C GLN A 120 9.75 -15.67 -32.11
N LYS A 121 10.31 -15.85 -30.91
CA LYS A 121 11.58 -15.23 -30.50
C LYS A 121 12.73 -15.67 -31.39
N GLN A 122 12.85 -16.96 -31.70
CA GLN A 122 13.87 -17.47 -32.62
C GLN A 122 13.72 -16.87 -34.03
N THR A 123 12.48 -16.70 -34.49
CA THR A 123 12.19 -16.06 -35.79
C THR A 123 12.58 -14.58 -35.80
N LEU A 124 12.31 -13.86 -34.71
CA LEU A 124 12.72 -12.47 -34.54
C LEU A 124 14.24 -12.34 -34.50
N ASN A 125 14.94 -13.17 -33.74
CA ASN A 125 16.40 -13.20 -33.71
C ASN A 125 17.00 -13.49 -35.09
N ALA A 126 16.43 -14.43 -35.85
CA ALA A 126 16.87 -14.71 -37.22
C ALA A 126 16.64 -13.52 -38.18
N ARG A 127 15.56 -12.75 -37.98
CA ARG A 127 15.31 -11.50 -38.70
C ARG A 127 16.31 -10.42 -38.31
N ASP A 128 16.61 -10.26 -37.03
CA ASP A 128 17.59 -9.30 -36.54
C ASP A 128 19.00 -9.61 -37.05
N GLU A 129 19.40 -10.88 -37.08
CA GLU A 129 20.65 -11.31 -37.71
C GLU A 129 20.68 -11.03 -39.22
N SER A 130 19.54 -11.20 -39.90
CA SER A 130 19.42 -10.90 -41.33
C SER A 130 19.50 -9.39 -41.60
N ILE A 131 18.88 -8.57 -40.75
CA ILE A 131 18.98 -7.11 -40.78
C ILE A 131 20.42 -6.68 -40.51
N LYS A 132 21.07 -7.28 -39.49
CA LYS A 132 22.48 -7.03 -39.18
C LYS A 132 23.39 -7.37 -40.35
N LYS A 133 23.20 -8.52 -40.99
CA LYS A 133 23.95 -8.89 -42.22
C LYS A 133 23.67 -7.94 -43.38
N LEU A 134 22.43 -7.47 -43.55
CA LEU A 134 22.09 -6.45 -44.54
C LEU A 134 22.80 -5.11 -44.27
N LEU A 135 22.84 -4.68 -43.01
CA LEU A 135 23.56 -3.48 -42.57
C LEU A 135 25.08 -3.64 -42.78
N GLU A 136 25.65 -4.80 -42.45
CA GLU A 136 27.06 -5.12 -42.70
C GLU A 136 27.37 -5.20 -44.21
N MET A 137 26.46 -5.70 -45.05
CA MET A 137 26.59 -5.69 -46.51
C MET A 137 26.47 -4.27 -47.12
N LEU A 138 25.63 -3.42 -46.54
CA LEU A 138 25.55 -1.99 -46.88
C LEU A 138 26.83 -1.25 -46.49
N GLN A 139 27.46 -1.63 -45.37
CA GLN A 139 28.73 -1.06 -44.93
C GLN A 139 29.95 -1.63 -45.70
N SER A 140 29.92 -2.89 -46.11
CA SER A 140 31.04 -3.57 -46.80
C SER A 140 31.08 -3.39 -48.32
N LYS A 141 30.00 -2.93 -48.97
CA LYS A 141 30.06 -2.36 -50.33
C LYS A 141 30.41 -0.87 -50.24
N GLY A 142 31.71 -0.60 -50.08
CA GLY A 142 32.25 0.69 -49.71
C GLY A 142 31.82 1.91 -50.55
N LEU A 143 31.46 2.98 -49.83
CA LEU A 143 31.65 4.40 -50.18
C LEU A 143 31.96 5.24 -48.92
N SER A 144 32.76 4.73 -47.98
CA SER A 144 33.05 5.41 -46.71
C SER A 144 34.11 6.52 -46.79
N ALA A 145 34.75 6.76 -47.95
CA ALA A 145 35.79 7.79 -48.08
C ALA A 145 35.36 9.03 -48.89
N LYS A 146 34.23 8.97 -49.61
CA LYS A 146 33.70 10.13 -50.37
C LYS A 146 32.50 10.81 -49.73
N ALA A 147 31.78 10.13 -48.85
CA ALA A 147 30.62 10.72 -48.18
C ALA A 147 31.00 11.88 -47.25
N THR A 148 32.15 11.80 -46.56
CA THR A 148 32.62 12.89 -45.71
C THR A 148 33.10 14.09 -46.53
N GLU A 149 33.77 13.87 -47.67
CA GLU A 149 34.19 14.96 -48.55
C GLU A 149 32.99 15.60 -49.28
N GLU A 150 32.00 14.81 -49.70
CA GLU A 150 30.73 15.32 -50.23
C GLU A 150 29.88 16.02 -49.17
N ASP A 151 29.91 15.60 -47.91
CA ASP A 151 29.21 16.32 -46.83
C ASP A 151 29.91 17.63 -46.48
N HIS A 152 31.25 17.66 -46.47
CA HIS A 152 31.99 18.91 -46.30
C HIS A 152 31.78 19.85 -47.48
N GLU A 153 31.70 19.32 -48.70
CA GLU A 153 31.39 20.09 -49.92
C GLU A 153 29.92 20.52 -49.98
N ARG A 154 28.97 19.70 -49.49
CA ARG A 154 27.56 20.07 -49.31
C ARG A 154 27.42 21.15 -48.26
N THR A 155 28.10 21.01 -47.13
CA THR A 155 28.10 22.00 -46.05
C THR A 155 28.74 23.30 -46.51
N ARG A 156 29.81 23.24 -47.32
CA ARG A 156 30.42 24.43 -47.95
C ARG A 156 29.48 25.10 -48.94
N ARG A 157 28.80 24.33 -49.80
CA ARG A 157 27.80 24.85 -50.75
C ARG A 157 26.55 25.37 -50.06
N LEU A 158 26.15 24.77 -48.93
CA LEU A 158 25.04 25.24 -48.11
C LEU A 158 25.41 26.57 -47.45
N ALA A 159 26.62 26.67 -46.89
CA ALA A 159 27.12 27.92 -46.31
C ALA A 159 27.32 29.03 -47.38
N GLU A 160 27.78 28.69 -48.58
CA GLU A 160 27.85 29.63 -49.71
C GLU A 160 26.45 30.06 -50.21
N ALA A 161 25.50 29.13 -50.27
CA ALA A 161 24.11 29.41 -50.61
C ALA A 161 23.42 30.25 -49.53
N GLU A 162 23.68 29.99 -48.24
CA GLU A 162 23.20 30.77 -47.11
C GLU A 162 23.79 32.18 -47.12
N MET A 163 25.10 32.31 -47.40
CA MET A 163 25.72 33.62 -47.60
C MET A 163 25.13 34.38 -48.81
N HIS A 164 24.78 33.68 -49.89
CA HIS A 164 24.11 34.29 -51.03
C HIS A 164 22.68 34.71 -50.74
N VAL A 165 21.92 33.90 -50.00
CA VAL A 165 20.59 34.27 -49.51
C VAL A 165 20.70 35.48 -48.61
N HIS A 166 21.65 35.51 -47.67
CA HIS A 166 21.81 36.64 -46.76
C HIS A 166 22.28 37.91 -47.48
N HIS A 167 23.11 37.77 -48.52
CA HIS A 167 23.47 38.89 -49.39
C HIS A 167 22.29 39.40 -50.23
N LEU A 168 21.46 38.51 -50.76
CA LEU A 168 20.23 38.85 -51.48
C LEU A 168 19.18 39.48 -50.57
N GLU A 169 19.04 39.00 -49.34
CA GLU A 169 18.22 39.61 -48.29
C GLU A 169 18.72 41.01 -47.97
N SER A 170 20.03 41.19 -47.78
CA SER A 170 20.62 42.52 -47.53
C SER A 170 20.43 43.48 -48.72
N LEU A 171 20.52 42.97 -49.96
CA LEU A 171 20.19 43.74 -51.17
C LEU A 171 18.69 44.05 -51.28
N LEU A 172 17.82 43.12 -50.91
CA LEU A 172 16.37 43.31 -50.88
C LEU A 172 16.02 44.38 -49.84
N ASP A 173 16.60 44.29 -48.65
CA ASP A 173 16.41 45.20 -47.53
C ASP A 173 16.97 46.60 -47.86
N GLN A 174 18.10 46.67 -48.58
CA GLN A 174 18.62 47.92 -49.14
C GLN A 174 17.73 48.48 -50.24
N LYS A 175 17.14 47.64 -51.09
CA LYS A 175 16.18 48.05 -52.13
C LYS A 175 14.85 48.48 -51.56
N GLU A 176 14.39 47.87 -50.47
CA GLU A 176 13.20 48.26 -49.73
C GLU A 176 13.42 49.60 -49.02
N LYS A 177 14.61 49.81 -48.44
CA LYS A 177 15.03 51.12 -47.91
C LYS A 177 15.11 52.18 -49.00
N GLU A 178 15.68 51.87 -50.18
CA GLU A 178 15.64 52.79 -51.34
C GLU A 178 14.22 53.03 -51.84
N ASN A 179 13.33 52.03 -51.83
CA ASN A 179 11.93 52.18 -52.22
C ASN A 179 11.15 53.03 -51.22
N ALA A 180 11.42 52.85 -49.93
CA ALA A 180 10.88 53.66 -48.85
C ALA A 180 11.37 55.11 -48.97
N LEU A 181 12.67 55.33 -49.20
CA LEU A 181 13.24 56.66 -49.45
C LEU A 181 12.70 57.29 -50.74
N LEU A 182 12.45 56.50 -51.79
CA LEU A 182 11.79 56.98 -53.02
C LEU A 182 10.32 57.30 -52.79
N ARG A 183 9.61 56.54 -51.95
CA ARG A 183 8.23 56.85 -51.54
C ARG A 183 8.16 58.09 -50.67
N GLU A 184 9.09 58.26 -49.73
CA GLU A 184 9.26 59.48 -48.94
C GLU A 184 9.69 60.66 -49.82
N GLU A 185 10.56 60.47 -50.80
CA GLU A 185 10.95 61.49 -51.78
C GLU A 185 9.77 61.88 -52.68
N MET A 186 8.93 60.92 -53.08
CA MET A 186 7.70 61.16 -53.82
C MET A 186 6.66 61.88 -52.95
N HIS A 187 6.51 61.51 -51.67
CA HIS A 187 5.65 62.23 -50.73
C HIS A 187 6.18 63.65 -50.43
N ARG A 188 7.49 63.81 -50.27
CA ARG A 188 8.17 65.10 -50.09
C ARG A 188 8.07 65.98 -51.33
N ARG A 189 8.03 65.40 -52.54
CA ARG A 189 7.74 66.10 -53.80
C ARG A 189 6.26 66.45 -53.97
N PHE A 190 5.35 65.66 -53.38
CA PHE A 190 3.93 65.96 -53.34
C PHE A 190 3.57 67.02 -52.29
N GLU A 191 4.27 67.09 -51.15
CA GLU A 191 4.07 68.12 -50.12
C GLU A 191 4.81 69.44 -50.40
N ASN A 192 5.93 69.42 -51.14
CA ASN A 192 6.69 70.63 -51.50
C ASN A 192 6.45 71.14 -52.94
N ALA A 193 5.43 70.63 -53.64
CA ALA A 193 4.97 71.27 -54.87
C ALA A 193 3.97 72.37 -54.50
N PRO A 194 4.32 73.67 -54.62
CA PRO A 194 3.35 74.72 -54.42
C PRO A 194 2.27 74.58 -55.49
N ASP A 195 1.02 74.71 -55.06
CA ASP A 195 -0.15 75.03 -55.89
C ASP A 195 0.16 76.27 -56.76
N SER A 196 0.85 76.04 -57.87
CA SER A 196 1.49 77.08 -58.67
C SER A 196 0.71 77.26 -59.97
N ALA A 197 -0.20 78.24 -59.95
CA ALA A 197 -0.67 79.10 -61.04
C ALA A 197 -1.22 78.51 -62.35
N LYS A 198 -0.80 77.32 -62.82
CA LYS A 198 -1.22 76.72 -64.09
C LYS A 198 -2.65 76.19 -64.06
N THR A 199 -3.08 75.61 -62.94
CA THR A 199 -4.43 75.02 -62.81
C THR A 199 -5.51 76.10 -62.69
N LYS A 200 -5.23 77.21 -62.00
CA LYS A 200 -6.13 78.37 -61.94
C LYS A 200 -6.16 79.14 -63.27
N ALA A 201 -5.04 79.28 -63.97
CA ALA A 201 -5.01 79.92 -65.29
C ALA A 201 -5.77 79.13 -66.37
N LEU A 202 -5.71 77.79 -66.35
CA LEU A 202 -6.48 76.95 -67.26
C LEU A 202 -7.98 76.98 -66.96
N GLN A 203 -8.38 77.06 -65.68
CA GLN A 203 -9.79 77.22 -65.29
C GLN A 203 -10.36 78.58 -65.75
N THR A 204 -9.61 79.68 -65.61
CA THR A 204 -10.04 81.00 -66.12
C THR A 204 -10.07 81.06 -67.65
N VAL A 205 -9.16 80.35 -68.35
CA VAL A 205 -9.17 80.27 -69.82
C VAL A 205 -10.36 79.44 -70.33
N ILE A 206 -10.75 78.39 -69.61
CA ILE A 206 -11.94 77.59 -69.92
C ILE A 206 -13.22 78.44 -69.70
N GLU A 207 -13.35 79.11 -68.56
CA GLU A 207 -14.49 80.00 -68.27
C GLU A 207 -14.60 81.18 -69.26
N MET A 208 -13.47 81.73 -69.73
CA MET A 208 -13.45 82.75 -70.77
C MET A 208 -13.81 82.21 -72.16
N LYS A 209 -13.45 80.97 -72.49
CA LYS A 209 -13.84 80.34 -73.77
C LYS A 209 -15.31 79.92 -73.77
N ASP A 210 -15.86 79.46 -72.66
CA ASP A 210 -17.30 79.14 -72.53
C ASP A 210 -18.18 80.40 -72.60
N SER A 211 -17.70 81.50 -72.05
CA SER A 211 -18.34 82.83 -72.20
C SER A 211 -18.30 83.35 -73.64
N LYS A 212 -17.23 83.05 -74.39
CA LYS A 212 -17.06 83.41 -75.81
C LYS A 212 -17.96 82.57 -76.72
N ILE A 213 -18.08 81.27 -76.45
CA ILE A 213 -18.99 80.34 -77.14
C ILE A 213 -20.44 80.80 -76.94
N SER A 214 -20.83 81.10 -75.71
CA SER A 214 -22.17 81.61 -75.37
C SER A 214 -22.52 82.97 -76.02
N SER A 215 -21.51 83.76 -76.41
CA SER A 215 -21.69 85.02 -77.15
C SER A 215 -21.77 84.81 -78.66
N MET A 216 -21.01 83.86 -79.22
CA MET A 216 -21.06 83.51 -80.64
C MET A 216 -22.35 82.77 -81.00
N GLU A 217 -22.87 81.93 -80.10
CA GLU A 217 -24.17 81.27 -80.28
C GLU A 217 -25.36 82.23 -80.24
N ARG A 218 -25.22 83.39 -79.56
CA ARG A 218 -26.22 84.48 -79.62
C ARG A 218 -26.17 85.25 -80.94
N GLY A 219 -24.97 85.60 -81.42
CA GLY A 219 -24.81 86.28 -82.72
C GLY A 219 -25.18 85.41 -83.93
N LEU A 220 -25.05 84.08 -83.83
CA LEU A 220 -25.55 83.16 -84.86
C LEU A 220 -27.08 83.12 -84.91
N ARG A 221 -27.76 83.21 -83.76
CA ARG A 221 -29.23 83.30 -83.71
C ARG A 221 -29.75 84.61 -84.30
N ASP A 222 -29.08 85.73 -84.04
CA ASP A 222 -29.47 87.04 -84.59
C ASP A 222 -29.30 87.12 -86.13
N LEU A 223 -28.24 86.49 -86.68
CA LEU A 223 -28.01 86.38 -88.13
C LEU A 223 -28.96 85.38 -88.82
N GLU A 224 -29.39 84.33 -88.11
CA GLU A 224 -30.43 83.41 -88.59
C GLU A 224 -31.80 84.11 -88.71
N GLU A 225 -32.13 85.03 -87.79
CA GLU A 225 -33.36 85.85 -87.84
C GLU A 225 -33.33 86.88 -88.99
N GLU A 226 -32.17 87.45 -89.33
CA GLU A 226 -31.99 88.38 -90.47
C GLU A 226 -32.12 87.67 -91.84
N ILE A 227 -31.61 86.45 -91.95
CA ILE A 227 -31.78 85.59 -93.13
C ILE A 227 -33.24 85.14 -93.30
N GLN A 228 -33.98 85.01 -92.20
CA GLN A 228 -35.41 84.68 -92.23
C GLN A 228 -36.28 85.88 -92.66
N MET A 229 -35.87 87.12 -92.39
CA MET A 229 -36.52 88.34 -92.92
C MET A 229 -36.20 88.63 -94.40
N LEU A 230 -35.02 88.24 -94.89
CA LEU A 230 -34.64 88.42 -96.30
C LEU A 230 -35.27 87.39 -97.24
N LYS A 231 -35.86 86.30 -96.70
CA LYS A 231 -36.60 85.29 -97.47
C LYS A 231 -38.08 85.65 -97.72
N SER A 232 -38.58 86.79 -97.22
CA SER A 232 -39.99 87.17 -97.34
C SER A 232 -40.30 88.33 -98.32
N ASN A 233 -39.46 88.66 -99.30
CA ASN A 233 -39.81 89.63 -100.35
C ASN A 233 -39.16 89.34 -101.72
N GLY A 234 -39.98 89.08 -102.75
CA GLY A 234 -39.59 89.19 -104.16
C GLY A 234 -40.51 88.47 -105.17
N ALA A 235 -41.23 89.23 -106.02
CA ALA A 235 -41.84 88.74 -107.26
C ALA A 235 -42.15 89.84 -108.31
N LEU A 236 -41.56 89.69 -109.52
CA LEU A 236 -42.13 89.81 -110.91
C LEU A 236 -42.60 91.20 -111.45
N SER A 237 -42.63 91.57 -112.76
CA SER A 237 -42.19 91.09 -114.11
C SER A 237 -42.44 92.20 -115.18
N THR A 238 -41.75 92.12 -116.35
CA THR A 238 -41.96 92.54 -117.79
C THR A 238 -43.10 93.51 -118.20
N GLU A 239 -43.02 94.39 -119.23
CA GLU A 239 -42.88 94.15 -120.69
C GLU A 239 -42.98 95.50 -121.48
N GLU A 240 -42.64 95.49 -122.79
CA GLU A 240 -43.13 96.34 -123.91
C GLU A 240 -42.07 96.96 -124.83
N ARG A 241 -42.11 96.53 -126.10
CA ARG A 241 -41.40 97.07 -127.26
C ARG A 241 -42.32 96.95 -128.47
N GLU A 242 -42.25 97.98 -129.33
CA GLU A 242 -42.68 98.03 -130.74
C GLU A 242 -44.12 98.42 -131.11
N GLU A 243 -44.28 99.70 -131.50
CA GLU A 243 -45.18 100.11 -132.59
C GLU A 243 -44.40 101.13 -133.47
N GLU A 244 -43.86 100.76 -134.62
CA GLU A 244 -44.58 100.57 -135.91
C GLU A 244 -45.40 101.78 -136.38
N MET A 245 -44.79 102.96 -136.53
CA MET A 245 -45.51 104.06 -137.20
C MET A 245 -44.71 105.04 -138.07
N LYS A 246 -43.52 104.71 -138.56
CA LYS A 246 -42.81 105.55 -139.59
C LYS A 246 -42.21 104.74 -140.73
N GLN A 247 -42.91 103.69 -141.11
CA GLN A 247 -42.57 102.77 -142.19
C GLN A 247 -43.18 103.18 -143.56
N MET A 248 -43.28 104.48 -143.88
CA MET A 248 -43.98 104.95 -145.10
C MET A 248 -43.15 105.77 -146.11
N GLU A 249 -41.95 106.26 -145.76
CA GLU A 249 -40.97 106.74 -146.76
C GLU A 249 -40.05 105.61 -147.28
N VAL A 250 -40.34 104.43 -146.74
CA VAL A 250 -39.68 103.13 -146.88
C VAL A 250 -39.58 102.66 -148.32
N TYR A 251 -40.50 102.99 -149.22
CA TYR A 251 -40.60 102.28 -150.51
C TYR A 251 -39.71 102.79 -151.67
N ARG A 252 -39.11 103.99 -151.59
CA ARG A 252 -38.17 104.49 -152.65
C ARG A 252 -36.69 104.30 -152.30
N SER A 253 -36.33 104.37 -151.02
CA SER A 253 -35.06 103.85 -150.48
C SER A 253 -34.95 102.33 -150.63
N HIS A 254 -36.10 101.64 -150.56
CA HIS A 254 -36.22 100.18 -150.60
C HIS A 254 -35.43 99.51 -151.70
N SER A 255 -35.38 100.04 -152.92
CA SER A 255 -34.73 99.32 -154.04
C SER A 255 -33.20 99.27 -153.91
N LYS A 256 -32.58 100.33 -153.38
CA LYS A 256 -31.13 100.39 -153.13
C LYS A 256 -30.77 99.78 -151.76
N PHE A 257 -31.67 99.92 -150.79
CA PHE A 257 -31.63 99.22 -149.51
C PHE A 257 -31.74 97.70 -149.69
N MET A 258 -32.61 97.18 -150.56
CA MET A 258 -32.82 95.74 -150.75
C MET A 258 -31.59 95.03 -151.30
N LYS A 259 -30.77 95.70 -152.13
CA LYS A 259 -29.50 95.12 -152.58
C LYS A 259 -28.48 95.02 -151.45
N ASN A 260 -28.25 96.11 -150.71
CA ASN A 260 -27.40 96.10 -149.52
C ASN A 260 -27.97 95.20 -148.40
N LYS A 261 -29.29 95.07 -148.29
CA LYS A 261 -29.96 94.24 -147.29
C LYS A 261 -29.84 92.77 -147.64
N VAL A 262 -29.84 92.39 -148.91
CA VAL A 262 -29.56 91.01 -149.34
C VAL A 262 -28.09 90.66 -149.10
N GLU A 263 -27.14 91.56 -149.36
CA GLU A 263 -25.72 91.35 -149.01
C GLU A 263 -25.50 91.30 -147.49
N GLN A 264 -26.13 92.21 -146.72
CA GLN A 264 -26.13 92.19 -145.26
C GLN A 264 -26.79 90.93 -144.70
N LEU A 265 -27.91 90.46 -145.27
CA LEU A 265 -28.58 89.23 -144.85
C LEU A 265 -27.77 87.98 -145.21
N LYS A 266 -26.95 88.00 -146.26
CA LYS A 266 -26.00 86.92 -146.56
C LYS A 266 -24.86 86.88 -145.56
N GLU A 267 -24.31 88.04 -145.18
CA GLU A 267 -23.30 88.12 -144.11
C GLU A 267 -23.89 87.75 -142.74
N GLU A 268 -25.11 88.18 -142.44
CA GLU A 268 -25.85 87.76 -141.24
C GLU A 268 -26.17 86.27 -141.26
N LEU A 269 -26.55 85.68 -142.41
CA LEU A 269 -26.79 84.25 -142.54
C LEU A 269 -25.50 83.45 -142.35
N ASN A 270 -24.40 83.85 -142.98
CA ASN A 270 -23.09 83.23 -142.78
C ASN A 270 -22.61 83.36 -141.32
N SER A 271 -22.86 84.51 -140.69
CA SER A 271 -22.60 84.72 -139.26
C SER A 271 -23.48 83.85 -138.37
N LYS A 272 -24.76 83.67 -138.73
CA LYS A 272 -25.70 82.80 -138.02
C LYS A 272 -25.40 81.32 -138.23
N GLU A 273 -24.93 80.91 -139.40
CA GLU A 273 -24.43 79.56 -139.68
C GLU A 273 -23.14 79.28 -138.89
N ALA A 274 -22.20 80.23 -138.84
CA ALA A 274 -21.01 80.13 -138.01
C ALA A 274 -21.37 80.04 -136.51
N GLN A 275 -22.31 80.86 -136.02
CA GLN A 275 -22.85 80.76 -134.66
C GLN A 275 -23.55 79.41 -134.43
N GLY A 276 -24.29 78.89 -135.42
CA GLY A 276 -24.95 77.59 -135.34
C GLY A 276 -23.95 76.43 -135.25
N GLU A 277 -22.86 76.47 -136.02
CA GLU A 277 -21.78 75.50 -135.95
C GLU A 277 -20.98 75.60 -134.65
N GLU A 278 -20.80 76.80 -134.11
CA GLU A 278 -20.17 77.01 -132.79
C GLU A 278 -21.05 76.50 -131.65
N LEU A 279 -22.37 76.72 -131.72
CA LEU A 279 -23.32 76.14 -130.77
C LEU A 279 -23.39 74.62 -130.88
N LYS A 280 -23.31 74.03 -132.07
CA LYS A 280 -23.21 72.57 -132.24
C LYS A 280 -21.93 72.01 -131.64
N LYS A 281 -20.78 72.67 -131.85
CA LYS A 281 -19.51 72.29 -131.21
C LYS A 281 -19.60 72.37 -129.70
N ARG A 282 -20.23 73.42 -129.16
CA ARG A 282 -20.45 73.58 -127.72
C ARG A 282 -21.41 72.53 -127.16
N ALA A 283 -22.48 72.22 -127.88
CA ALA A 283 -23.41 71.15 -127.50
C ALA A 283 -22.74 69.77 -127.53
N ALA A 284 -21.91 69.48 -128.54
CA ALA A 284 -21.11 68.26 -128.61
C ALA A 284 -20.07 68.19 -127.48
N GLY A 285 -19.44 69.32 -127.12
CA GLY A 285 -18.54 69.43 -125.98
C GLY A 285 -19.24 69.13 -124.65
N LEU A 286 -20.40 69.76 -124.41
CA LEU A 286 -21.22 69.49 -123.22
C LEU A 286 -21.73 68.03 -123.19
N GLN A 287 -22.08 67.45 -124.34
CA GLN A 287 -22.49 66.04 -124.43
C GLN A 287 -21.34 65.10 -124.04
N ALA A 288 -20.10 65.42 -124.45
CA ALA A 288 -18.91 64.67 -124.08
C ALA A 288 -18.59 64.80 -122.58
N GLU A 289 -18.68 66.01 -122.02
CA GLU A 289 -18.51 66.25 -120.58
C GLU A 289 -19.57 65.50 -119.76
N ILE A 290 -20.83 65.51 -120.17
CA ILE A 290 -21.90 64.72 -119.54
C ILE A 290 -21.57 63.22 -119.60
N GLY A 291 -21.05 62.73 -120.72
CA GLY A 291 -20.60 61.34 -120.86
C GLY A 291 -19.48 60.99 -119.87
N GLN A 292 -18.50 61.87 -119.73
CA GLN A 292 -17.39 61.70 -118.78
C GLN A 292 -17.86 61.71 -117.33
N VAL A 293 -18.70 62.67 -116.93
CA VAL A 293 -19.25 62.76 -115.57
C VAL A 293 -20.10 61.53 -115.23
N LYS A 294 -20.88 60.99 -116.18
CA LYS A 294 -21.63 59.75 -115.97
C LYS A 294 -20.71 58.54 -115.75
N GLN A 295 -19.62 58.45 -116.50
CA GLN A 295 -18.64 57.38 -116.31
C GLN A 295 -17.91 57.51 -114.97
N GLU A 296 -17.54 58.73 -114.57
CA GLU A 296 -16.94 59.03 -113.28
C GLU A 296 -17.91 58.73 -112.12
N LEU A 297 -19.19 59.09 -112.25
CA LEU A 297 -20.23 58.76 -111.28
C LEU A 297 -20.38 57.24 -111.15
N SER A 298 -20.51 56.51 -112.26
CA SER A 298 -20.59 55.05 -112.25
C SER A 298 -19.36 54.40 -111.59
N ARG A 299 -18.17 54.95 -111.83
CA ARG A 299 -16.94 54.50 -111.16
C ARG A 299 -17.01 54.78 -109.65
N LYS A 300 -17.47 55.97 -109.25
CA LYS A 300 -17.65 56.32 -107.84
C LYS A 300 -18.70 55.46 -107.15
N ASP A 301 -19.77 55.09 -107.84
CA ASP A 301 -20.78 54.16 -107.32
C ASP A 301 -20.18 52.77 -107.08
N THR A 302 -19.36 52.26 -108.01
CA THR A 302 -18.64 50.99 -107.79
C THR A 302 -17.61 51.07 -106.66
N GLU A 303 -16.90 52.19 -106.53
CA GLU A 303 -15.95 52.43 -105.43
C GLU A 303 -16.69 52.50 -104.08
N LEU A 304 -17.85 53.16 -104.03
CA LEU A 304 -18.71 53.24 -102.85
C LEU A 304 -19.22 51.86 -102.44
N LEU A 305 -19.70 51.06 -103.40
CA LEU A 305 -20.17 49.71 -103.13
C LEU A 305 -19.05 48.81 -102.58
N ALA A 306 -17.85 48.89 -103.15
CA ALA A 306 -16.69 48.16 -102.65
C ALA A 306 -16.28 48.60 -101.23
N LEU A 307 -16.33 49.91 -100.94
CA LEU A 307 -16.09 50.43 -99.59
C LEU A 307 -17.17 49.99 -98.60
N GLN A 308 -18.44 49.92 -99.02
CA GLN A 308 -19.55 49.42 -98.21
C GLN A 308 -19.37 47.94 -97.85
N THR A 309 -19.01 47.09 -98.82
CA THR A 309 -18.68 45.68 -98.55
C THR A 309 -17.47 45.53 -97.61
N LYS A 310 -16.44 46.38 -97.79
CA LYS A 310 -15.27 46.38 -96.90
C LYS A 310 -15.63 46.79 -95.48
N LEU A 311 -16.49 47.81 -95.33
CA LEU A 311 -17.00 48.25 -94.04
C LEU A 311 -17.78 47.12 -93.36
N GLU A 312 -18.72 46.49 -94.07
CA GLU A 312 -19.52 45.38 -93.54
C GLU A 312 -18.63 44.19 -93.13
N THR A 313 -17.61 43.87 -93.92
CA THR A 313 -16.62 42.83 -93.57
C THR A 313 -15.86 43.20 -92.30
N LEU A 314 -15.40 44.45 -92.15
CA LEU A 314 -14.72 44.92 -90.95
C LEU A 314 -15.64 44.95 -89.73
N THR A 315 -16.92 45.31 -89.91
CA THR A 315 -17.93 45.26 -88.86
C THR A 315 -18.16 43.84 -88.37
N ASN A 316 -18.25 42.86 -89.28
CA ASN A 316 -18.36 41.45 -88.92
C ASN A 316 -17.11 40.94 -88.20
N GLN A 317 -15.91 41.27 -88.70
CA GLN A 317 -14.65 40.92 -88.02
C GLN A 317 -14.54 41.54 -86.62
N PHE A 318 -15.03 42.76 -86.44
CA PHE A 318 -15.09 43.41 -85.13
C PHE A 318 -16.10 42.72 -84.20
N SER A 319 -17.26 42.31 -84.72
CA SER A 319 -18.26 41.52 -84.00
C SER A 319 -17.68 40.18 -83.53
N ASP A 320 -17.00 39.45 -84.41
CA ASP A 320 -16.36 38.16 -84.07
C ASP A 320 -15.25 38.35 -83.03
N SER A 321 -14.42 39.39 -83.18
CA SER A 321 -13.37 39.72 -82.22
C SER A 321 -13.97 40.08 -80.85
N LYS A 322 -15.10 40.79 -80.82
CA LYS A 322 -15.82 41.13 -79.58
C LYS A 322 -16.36 39.86 -78.91
N GLN A 323 -17.00 38.97 -79.65
CA GLN A 323 -17.49 37.69 -79.12
C GLN A 323 -16.33 36.83 -78.59
N HIS A 324 -15.20 36.78 -79.29
CA HIS A 324 -14.02 36.07 -78.81
C HIS A 324 -13.49 36.66 -77.49
N ILE A 325 -13.48 37.98 -77.34
CA ILE A 325 -13.12 38.65 -76.08
C ILE A 325 -14.13 38.30 -74.97
N GLU A 326 -15.43 38.23 -75.26
CA GLU A 326 -16.46 37.83 -74.29
C GLU A 326 -16.24 36.39 -73.81
N VAL A 327 -15.99 35.44 -74.71
CA VAL A 327 -15.67 34.04 -74.35
C VAL A 327 -14.38 33.95 -73.50
N LEU A 328 -13.36 34.74 -73.83
CA LEU A 328 -12.14 34.79 -73.01
C LEU A 328 -12.39 35.36 -71.61
N LYS A 329 -13.26 36.37 -71.49
CA LYS A 329 -13.67 36.91 -70.19
C LYS A 329 -14.43 35.87 -69.36
N GLU A 330 -15.37 35.15 -69.97
CA GLU A 330 -16.08 34.04 -69.31
C GLU A 330 -15.13 32.92 -68.89
N SER A 331 -14.16 32.56 -69.74
CA SER A 331 -13.14 31.59 -69.37
C SER A 331 -12.24 32.08 -68.24
N LEU A 332 -11.94 33.38 -68.17
CA LEU A 332 -11.14 33.97 -67.10
C LEU A 332 -11.92 33.94 -65.78
N THR A 333 -13.17 34.39 -65.77
CA THR A 333 -14.01 34.37 -64.56
C THR A 333 -14.23 32.95 -64.04
N ALA A 334 -14.42 31.96 -64.93
CA ALA A 334 -14.50 30.55 -64.53
C ALA A 334 -13.20 30.04 -63.89
N LYS A 335 -12.03 30.47 -64.39
CA LYS A 335 -10.74 30.13 -63.78
C LYS A 335 -10.52 30.81 -62.44
N GLU A 336 -10.94 32.07 -62.30
CA GLU A 336 -10.89 32.81 -61.03
C GLU A 336 -11.77 32.16 -59.96
N GLN A 337 -13.00 31.76 -60.32
CA GLN A 337 -13.88 31.01 -59.44
C GLN A 337 -13.27 29.67 -59.03
N ARG A 338 -12.68 28.93 -59.97
CA ARG A 338 -11.99 27.67 -59.65
C ARG A 338 -10.78 27.88 -58.73
N ALA A 339 -10.00 28.95 -58.95
CA ALA A 339 -8.89 29.29 -58.08
C ALA A 339 -9.38 29.64 -56.67
N ALA A 340 -10.49 30.37 -56.54
CA ALA A 340 -11.10 30.66 -55.25
C ALA A 340 -11.57 29.39 -54.52
N ILE A 341 -12.21 28.45 -55.23
CA ILE A 341 -12.61 27.15 -54.63
C ILE A 341 -11.37 26.37 -54.15
N LEU A 342 -10.35 26.24 -55.00
CA LEU A 342 -9.11 25.56 -54.62
C LEU A 342 -8.42 26.25 -53.43
N GLN A 343 -8.48 27.58 -53.36
CA GLN A 343 -7.96 28.33 -52.22
C GLN A 343 -8.72 27.96 -50.93
N THR A 344 -10.05 27.91 -50.96
CA THR A 344 -10.85 27.49 -49.80
C THR A 344 -10.60 26.04 -49.40
N GLU A 345 -10.37 25.13 -50.35
CA GLU A 345 -10.02 23.73 -50.07
C GLU A 345 -8.64 23.62 -49.41
N VAL A 346 -7.66 24.38 -49.87
CA VAL A 346 -6.32 24.45 -49.27
C VAL A 346 -6.39 24.98 -47.84
N ASP A 347 -7.16 26.05 -47.60
CA ASP A 347 -7.29 26.64 -46.27
C ASP A 347 -8.03 25.69 -45.30
N ALA A 348 -9.04 24.95 -45.78
CA ALA A 348 -9.69 23.89 -45.00
C ALA A 348 -8.72 22.74 -44.67
N LEU A 349 -7.85 22.35 -45.60
CA LEU A 349 -6.82 21.34 -45.35
C LEU A 349 -5.76 21.83 -44.36
N ARG A 350 -5.38 23.12 -44.39
CA ARG A 350 -4.46 23.73 -43.42
C ARG A 350 -5.05 23.70 -42.01
N LEU A 351 -6.29 24.13 -41.83
CA LEU A 351 -6.96 24.06 -40.53
C LEU A 351 -7.02 22.63 -40.01
N ARG A 352 -7.35 21.66 -40.88
CA ARG A 352 -7.38 20.25 -40.50
C ARG A 352 -5.99 19.71 -40.13
N LEU A 353 -4.93 20.20 -40.78
CA LEU A 353 -3.56 19.84 -40.44
C LEU A 353 -3.19 20.41 -39.06
N GLU A 354 -3.51 21.67 -38.78
CA GLU A 354 -3.29 22.31 -37.47
C GLU A 354 -4.06 21.57 -36.35
N GLU A 355 -5.31 21.16 -36.58
CA GLU A 355 -6.07 20.32 -35.66
C GLU A 355 -5.40 18.96 -35.40
N LYS A 356 -4.80 18.36 -36.44
CA LYS A 356 -4.07 17.10 -36.30
C LYS A 356 -2.75 17.29 -35.55
N GLU A 357 -2.02 18.37 -35.80
CA GLU A 357 -0.79 18.71 -35.08
C GLU A 357 -1.07 18.98 -33.60
N THR A 358 -2.12 19.74 -33.28
CA THR A 358 -2.52 19.98 -31.88
C THR A 358 -2.94 18.69 -31.18
N MET A 359 -3.67 17.79 -31.86
CA MET A 359 -3.97 16.46 -31.30
C MET A 359 -2.71 15.60 -31.12
N LEU A 360 -1.77 15.65 -32.06
CA LEU A 360 -0.52 14.91 -31.96
C LEU A 360 0.30 15.43 -30.77
N ASN A 361 0.41 16.74 -30.59
CA ASN A 361 1.08 17.35 -29.44
C ASN A 361 0.43 16.94 -28.11
N LYS A 362 -0.92 16.92 -28.04
CA LYS A 362 -1.64 16.41 -26.87
C LYS A 362 -1.33 14.93 -26.60
N LYS A 363 -1.26 14.10 -27.63
CA LYS A 363 -0.91 12.67 -27.50
C LYS A 363 0.54 12.46 -27.09
N THR A 364 1.48 13.25 -27.62
CA THR A 364 2.88 13.22 -27.21
C THR A 364 3.02 13.60 -25.74
N LYS A 365 2.34 14.66 -25.29
CA LYS A 365 2.32 15.05 -23.87
C LYS A 365 1.74 13.95 -22.99
N GLN A 366 0.62 13.34 -23.39
CA GLN A 366 0.02 12.21 -22.66
C GLN A 366 0.99 11.03 -22.55
N ILE A 367 1.75 10.71 -23.61
CA ILE A 367 2.77 9.65 -23.57
C ILE A 367 3.91 10.02 -22.62
N GLN A 368 4.35 11.28 -22.59
CA GLN A 368 5.36 11.75 -21.66
C GLN A 368 4.89 11.63 -20.21
N ASP A 369 3.69 12.13 -19.90
CA ASP A 369 3.12 12.06 -18.55
C ASP A 369 3.00 10.59 -18.09
N MET A 370 2.53 9.68 -18.96
CA MET A 370 2.50 8.24 -18.66
C MET A 370 3.89 7.62 -18.50
N ALA A 371 4.91 8.11 -19.21
CA ALA A 371 6.28 7.63 -19.07
C ALA A 371 6.90 8.08 -17.74
N GLU A 372 6.60 9.29 -17.29
CA GLU A 372 6.99 9.83 -15.98
C GLU A 372 6.30 9.04 -14.85
N GLU A 373 4.99 8.80 -14.95
CA GLU A 373 4.23 7.97 -14.00
C GLU A 373 4.74 6.52 -13.95
N LYS A 374 5.08 5.94 -15.10
CA LYS A 374 5.74 4.62 -15.13
C LYS A 374 7.09 4.65 -14.41
N GLY A 375 7.83 5.75 -14.52
CA GLY A 375 9.09 5.97 -13.83
C GLY A 375 8.90 6.03 -12.31
N THR A 376 7.91 6.76 -11.83
CA THR A 376 7.59 6.84 -10.40
C THR A 376 7.13 5.49 -9.85
N GLN A 377 6.21 4.81 -10.55
CA GLN A 377 5.76 3.46 -10.17
C GLN A 377 6.91 2.45 -10.15
N ALA A 378 7.87 2.53 -11.09
CA ALA A 378 9.05 1.68 -11.07
C ALA A 378 9.94 1.94 -9.84
N GLY A 379 10.05 3.20 -9.40
CA GLY A 379 10.72 3.57 -8.15
C GLY A 379 10.02 2.99 -6.93
N GLU A 380 8.70 3.16 -6.82
CA GLU A 380 7.90 2.60 -5.73
C GLU A 380 8.00 1.06 -5.66
N ILE A 381 7.97 0.38 -6.82
CA ILE A 381 8.17 -1.07 -6.89
C ILE A 381 9.57 -1.46 -6.39
N HIS A 382 10.59 -0.66 -6.68
CA HIS A 382 11.94 -0.93 -6.19
C HIS A 382 12.02 -0.78 -4.66
N ASP A 383 11.47 0.30 -4.11
CA ASP A 383 11.45 0.55 -2.66
C ASP A 383 10.65 -0.53 -1.92
N LEU A 384 9.52 -0.97 -2.48
CA LEU A 384 8.71 -2.05 -1.92
C LEU A 384 9.46 -3.40 -1.95
N LYS A 385 10.26 -3.66 -3.00
CA LYS A 385 11.12 -4.86 -3.06
C LYS A 385 12.20 -4.81 -1.99
N ASP A 386 12.88 -3.68 -1.83
CA ASP A 386 13.90 -3.52 -0.79
C ASP A 386 13.30 -3.68 0.61
N MET A 387 12.10 -3.15 0.83
CA MET A 387 11.36 -3.37 2.07
C MET A 387 11.00 -4.84 2.29
N LEU A 388 10.55 -5.54 1.24
CA LEU A 388 10.23 -6.97 1.31
C LEU A 388 11.48 -7.79 1.66
N ASP A 389 12.60 -7.51 1.01
CA ASP A 389 13.90 -8.13 1.29
C ASP A 389 14.32 -7.94 2.76
N VAL A 390 14.15 -6.74 3.31
CA VAL A 390 14.42 -6.46 4.73
C VAL A 390 13.49 -7.27 5.64
N LYS A 391 12.19 -7.32 5.31
CA LYS A 391 11.20 -8.13 6.06
C LYS A 391 11.54 -9.62 5.99
N GLU A 392 11.95 -10.14 4.85
CA GLU A 392 12.35 -11.54 4.67
C GLU A 392 13.59 -11.88 5.50
N ARG A 393 14.62 -11.01 5.49
CA ARG A 393 15.78 -11.16 6.39
C ARG A 393 15.37 -11.18 7.86
N LYS A 394 14.44 -10.31 8.27
CA LYS A 394 13.92 -10.27 9.65
C LYS A 394 13.15 -11.53 10.02
N VAL A 395 12.32 -12.04 9.11
CA VAL A 395 11.62 -13.33 9.28
C VAL A 395 12.65 -14.45 9.46
N ASN A 396 13.68 -14.52 8.63
CA ASN A 396 14.74 -15.52 8.74
C ASN A 396 15.48 -15.47 10.09
N VAL A 397 15.75 -14.26 10.62
CA VAL A 397 16.35 -14.09 11.96
C VAL A 397 15.41 -14.59 13.06
N LEU A 398 14.12 -14.25 12.97
CA LEU A 398 13.11 -14.71 13.94
C LEU A 398 12.92 -16.24 13.86
N GLN A 399 12.92 -16.81 12.67
CA GLN A 399 12.85 -18.26 12.44
C GLN A 399 14.00 -18.99 13.17
N LYS A 400 15.24 -18.52 12.98
CA LYS A 400 16.42 -19.05 13.68
C LYS A 400 16.30 -18.92 15.21
N LYS A 401 15.71 -17.82 15.70
CA LYS A 401 15.50 -17.63 17.14
C LYS A 401 14.44 -18.58 17.69
N ILE A 402 13.37 -18.85 16.93
CA ILE A 402 12.37 -19.86 17.28
C ILE A 402 13.00 -21.25 17.31
N GLU A 403 13.79 -21.62 16.30
CA GLU A 403 14.49 -22.91 16.24
C GLU A 403 15.40 -23.11 17.46
N ASN A 404 16.18 -22.09 17.83
CA ASN A 404 17.04 -22.13 19.02
C ASN A 404 16.22 -22.28 20.30
N LEU A 405 15.13 -21.51 20.47
CA LEU A 405 14.24 -21.64 21.63
C LEU A 405 13.57 -23.02 21.71
N GLN A 406 13.17 -23.59 20.57
CA GLN A 406 12.62 -24.95 20.50
C GLN A 406 13.66 -26.00 20.89
N GLU A 407 14.92 -25.82 20.50
CA GLU A 407 16.00 -26.72 20.91
C GLU A 407 16.28 -26.63 22.41
N GLN A 408 16.34 -25.42 22.97
CA GLN A 408 16.44 -25.23 24.42
C GLN A 408 15.27 -25.88 25.16
N LEU A 409 14.05 -25.78 24.63
CA LEU A 409 12.87 -26.43 25.20
C LEU A 409 13.04 -27.95 25.19
N ARG A 410 13.45 -28.54 24.06
CA ARG A 410 13.72 -29.98 23.93
C ARG A 410 14.78 -30.47 24.92
N ASP A 411 15.83 -29.70 25.13
CA ASP A 411 16.88 -30.06 26.10
C ASP A 411 16.35 -29.98 27.55
N LYS A 412 15.50 -29.00 27.85
CA LYS A 412 14.82 -28.92 29.15
C LYS A 412 13.83 -30.06 29.35
N GLU A 413 13.10 -30.47 28.32
CA GLU A 413 12.23 -31.64 28.37
C GLU A 413 13.01 -32.93 28.64
N LYS A 414 14.17 -33.12 27.99
CA LYS A 414 15.08 -34.25 28.27
C LYS A 414 15.58 -34.23 29.72
N GLN A 415 16.01 -33.06 30.22
CA GLN A 415 16.42 -32.90 31.62
C GLN A 415 15.27 -33.27 32.58
N MET A 416 14.05 -32.79 32.30
CA MET A 416 12.86 -33.12 33.09
C MET A 416 12.52 -34.62 33.03
N SER A 417 12.67 -35.27 31.89
CA SER A 417 12.46 -36.72 31.76
C SER A 417 13.46 -37.50 32.62
N SER A 418 14.75 -37.15 32.55
CA SER A 418 15.79 -37.76 33.38
C SER A 418 15.53 -37.56 34.87
N LEU A 419 15.12 -36.36 35.29
CA LEU A 419 14.73 -36.11 36.68
C LEU A 419 13.51 -36.94 37.10
N LYS A 420 12.50 -37.06 36.24
CA LYS A 420 11.33 -37.93 36.51
C LYS A 420 11.73 -39.39 36.68
N GLU A 421 12.63 -39.92 35.84
CA GLU A 421 13.16 -41.28 35.99
C GLU A 421 13.91 -41.45 37.31
N ARG A 422 14.73 -40.46 37.68
CA ARG A 422 15.46 -40.48 38.96
C ARG A 422 14.50 -40.44 40.15
N VAL A 423 13.44 -39.64 40.07
CA VAL A 423 12.37 -39.62 41.10
C VAL A 423 11.66 -40.98 41.17
N LYS A 424 11.34 -41.61 40.05
CA LYS A 424 10.76 -42.96 40.04
C LYS A 424 11.68 -43.99 40.69
N SER A 425 12.99 -43.93 40.41
CA SER A 425 13.98 -44.80 41.05
C SER A 425 14.02 -44.58 42.57
N LEU A 426 14.08 -43.33 43.01
CA LEU A 426 14.07 -43.00 44.44
C LEU A 426 12.76 -43.40 45.12
N GLN A 427 11.61 -43.28 44.43
CA GLN A 427 10.34 -43.79 44.93
C GLN A 427 10.37 -45.31 45.08
N ALA A 428 10.92 -46.04 44.12
CA ALA A 428 11.09 -47.49 44.24
C ALA A 428 11.98 -47.86 45.43
N ASP A 429 13.10 -47.15 45.62
CA ASP A 429 13.98 -47.34 46.77
C ASP A 429 13.24 -47.04 48.08
N THR A 430 12.42 -45.98 48.12
CA THR A 430 11.60 -45.62 49.29
C THR A 430 10.58 -46.70 49.60
N THR A 431 9.88 -47.24 48.60
CA THR A 431 8.94 -48.35 48.80
C THR A 431 9.62 -49.63 49.26
N ASN A 432 10.85 -49.88 48.79
CA ASN A 432 11.64 -51.02 49.24
C ASN A 432 12.10 -50.84 50.69
N THR A 433 12.52 -49.62 51.09
CA THR A 433 12.85 -49.32 52.49
C THR A 433 11.63 -49.40 53.39
N ASP A 434 10.47 -48.92 52.94
CA ASP A 434 9.21 -49.03 53.69
C ASP A 434 8.84 -50.51 53.90
N THR A 435 8.96 -51.34 52.86
CA THR A 435 8.71 -52.79 52.97
C THR A 435 9.69 -53.46 53.95
N ALA A 436 10.97 -53.08 53.91
CA ALA A 436 11.97 -53.57 54.85
C ALA A 436 11.67 -53.12 56.29
N LEU A 437 11.23 -51.87 56.48
CA LEU A 437 10.79 -51.34 57.77
C LEU A 437 9.57 -52.11 58.28
N THR A 438 8.55 -52.34 57.45
CA THR A 438 7.37 -53.14 57.84
C THR A 438 7.78 -54.56 58.25
N THR A 439 8.71 -55.18 57.52
CA THR A 439 9.22 -56.53 57.86
C THR A 439 9.97 -56.51 59.20
N LEU A 440 10.76 -55.48 59.45
CA LEU A 440 11.46 -55.30 60.73
C LEU A 440 10.47 -55.05 61.87
N GLU A 441 9.45 -54.21 61.66
CA GLU A 441 8.37 -53.96 62.63
C GLU A 441 7.62 -55.25 62.98
N GLU A 442 7.26 -56.08 61.99
CA GLU A 442 6.63 -57.37 62.20
C GLU A 442 7.53 -58.34 62.98
N ALA A 443 8.82 -58.39 62.63
CA ALA A 443 9.80 -59.20 63.35
C ALA A 443 9.95 -58.73 64.80
N LEU A 444 9.95 -57.41 65.03
CA LEU A 444 10.03 -56.81 66.35
C LEU A 444 8.78 -57.14 67.17
N ALA A 445 7.59 -57.01 66.60
CA ALA A 445 6.33 -57.40 67.22
C ALA A 445 6.31 -58.90 67.57
N GLU A 446 6.87 -59.78 66.72
CA GLU A 446 6.97 -61.20 67.04
C GLU A 446 7.97 -61.49 68.16
N LYS A 447 9.08 -60.75 68.22
CA LYS A 447 10.00 -60.80 69.36
C LYS A 447 9.33 -60.33 70.64
N GLU A 448 8.53 -59.26 70.60
CA GLU A 448 7.74 -58.78 71.73
C GLU A 448 6.73 -59.84 72.20
N ARG A 449 5.98 -60.47 71.29
CA ARG A 449 5.09 -61.59 71.63
C ARG A 449 5.83 -62.76 72.27
N THR A 450 7.03 -63.07 71.79
CA THR A 450 7.86 -64.13 72.36
C THR A 450 8.36 -63.77 73.76
N ILE A 451 8.79 -62.52 73.96
CA ILE A 451 9.17 -62.00 75.28
C ILE A 451 7.99 -62.08 76.24
N GLU A 452 6.78 -61.71 75.80
CA GLU A 452 5.59 -61.75 76.66
C GLU A 452 5.23 -63.19 77.03
N ARG A 453 5.28 -64.14 76.09
CA ARG A 453 5.14 -65.57 76.38
C ARG A 453 6.16 -66.08 77.40
N LEU A 454 7.42 -65.63 77.31
CA LEU A 454 8.48 -65.98 78.26
C LEU A 454 8.26 -65.34 79.64
N LYS A 455 7.75 -64.11 79.71
CA LYS A 455 7.36 -63.47 80.98
C LYS A 455 6.22 -64.24 81.65
N GLU A 456 5.17 -64.59 80.90
CA GLU A 456 4.05 -65.37 81.41
C GLU A 456 4.49 -66.77 81.89
N GLN A 457 5.42 -67.41 81.18
CA GLN A 457 6.02 -68.67 81.62
C GLN A 457 6.79 -68.48 82.93
N ARG A 458 7.68 -67.49 82.99
CA ARG A 458 8.41 -67.16 84.23
C ARG A 458 7.46 -66.89 85.40
N ASP A 459 6.40 -66.13 85.18
CA ASP A 459 5.43 -65.79 86.22
C ASP A 459 4.57 -67.00 86.65
N ARG A 460 4.38 -67.98 85.76
CA ARG A 460 3.79 -69.29 86.12
C ARG A 460 4.76 -70.10 86.95
N ASP A 461 6.01 -70.24 86.52
CA ASP A 461 7.04 -70.98 87.25
C ASP A 461 7.30 -70.36 88.65
N GLU A 462 7.27 -69.03 88.77
CA GLU A 462 7.41 -68.34 90.04
C GLU A 462 6.20 -68.58 90.96
N ARG A 463 4.99 -68.63 90.40
CA ARG A 463 3.78 -69.01 91.15
C ARG A 463 3.85 -70.45 91.63
N GLU A 464 4.26 -71.38 90.78
CA GLU A 464 4.42 -72.79 91.16
C GLU A 464 5.47 -72.95 92.27
N LYS A 465 6.62 -72.29 92.15
CA LYS A 465 7.64 -72.25 93.23
C LYS A 465 7.09 -71.63 94.51
N GLN A 466 6.30 -70.56 94.41
CA GLN A 466 5.69 -69.93 95.58
C GLN A 466 4.69 -70.87 96.27
N GLU A 467 3.88 -71.60 95.50
CA GLU A 467 2.98 -72.64 96.01
C GLU A 467 3.75 -73.80 96.66
N GLU A 468 4.85 -74.26 96.06
CA GLU A 468 5.75 -75.25 96.66
C GLU A 468 6.33 -74.75 97.99
N ILE A 469 6.82 -73.50 98.03
CA ILE A 469 7.33 -72.87 99.25
C ILE A 469 6.24 -72.83 100.33
N ASP A 470 5.00 -72.47 99.98
CA ASP A 470 3.91 -72.38 100.93
C ASP A 470 3.44 -73.76 101.42
N ASN A 471 3.51 -74.79 100.57
CA ASN A 471 3.34 -76.19 100.98
C ASN A 471 4.45 -76.62 101.96
N TYR A 472 5.72 -76.35 101.65
CA TYR A 472 6.83 -76.64 102.57
C TYR A 472 6.69 -75.91 103.90
N LYS A 473 6.25 -74.65 103.90
CA LYS A 473 5.96 -73.89 105.14
C LYS A 473 4.85 -74.54 105.95
N LYS A 474 3.79 -75.02 105.30
CA LYS A 474 2.69 -75.73 105.95
C LYS A 474 3.18 -77.03 106.58
N ASP A 475 3.92 -77.84 105.85
CA ASP A 475 4.51 -79.08 106.37
C ASP A 475 5.47 -78.81 107.53
N LEU A 476 6.27 -77.75 107.44
CA LEU A 476 7.13 -77.28 108.54
C LEU A 476 6.31 -76.90 109.78
N LYS A 477 5.16 -76.24 109.59
CA LYS A 477 4.26 -75.88 110.67
C LYS A 477 3.64 -77.11 111.30
N ASP A 478 3.13 -78.04 110.51
CA ASP A 478 2.52 -79.29 110.97
C ASP A 478 3.55 -80.17 111.71
N LEU A 479 4.78 -80.26 111.20
CA LEU A 479 5.89 -80.92 111.90
C LEU A 479 6.23 -80.23 113.21
N LYS A 480 6.23 -78.89 113.25
CA LYS A 480 6.48 -78.11 114.47
C LYS A 480 5.38 -78.32 115.51
N GLU A 481 4.10 -78.33 115.09
CA GLU A 481 2.96 -78.65 115.95
C GLU A 481 3.08 -80.10 116.49
N LYS A 482 3.48 -81.06 115.65
CA LYS A 482 3.72 -82.45 116.05
C LYS A 482 4.88 -82.57 117.05
N VAL A 483 5.96 -81.82 116.86
CA VAL A 483 7.07 -81.72 117.82
C VAL A 483 6.58 -81.12 119.14
N SER A 484 5.76 -80.07 119.11
CA SER A 484 5.19 -79.48 120.32
C SER A 484 4.24 -80.44 121.06
N LEU A 485 3.44 -81.22 120.34
CA LEU A 485 2.60 -82.28 120.92
C LEU A 485 3.46 -83.35 121.60
N LEU A 486 4.49 -83.85 120.91
CA LEU A 486 5.43 -84.83 121.49
C LEU A 486 6.20 -84.26 122.69
N GLN A 487 6.53 -82.97 122.69
CA GLN A 487 7.10 -82.29 123.88
C GLN A 487 6.09 -82.23 125.03
N GLY A 488 4.81 -81.94 124.73
CA GLY A 488 3.72 -81.99 125.71
C GLY A 488 3.55 -83.38 126.32
N ASP A 489 3.49 -84.41 125.48
CA ASP A 489 3.41 -85.82 125.91
C ASP A 489 4.63 -86.20 126.77
N LEU A 490 5.83 -85.78 126.38
CA LEU A 490 7.05 -86.01 127.16
C LEU A 490 6.96 -85.36 128.54
N SER A 491 6.52 -84.09 128.62
CA SER A 491 6.31 -83.40 129.89
C SER A 491 5.23 -84.04 130.75
N GLU A 492 4.16 -84.57 130.15
CA GLU A 492 3.13 -85.33 130.87
C GLU A 492 3.70 -86.65 131.43
N LYS A 493 4.57 -87.33 130.67
CA LYS A 493 5.31 -88.49 131.17
C LYS A 493 6.29 -88.14 132.28
N GLU A 494 6.97 -87.00 132.19
CA GLU A 494 7.85 -86.48 133.25
C GLU A 494 7.05 -86.17 134.53
N ALA A 495 5.87 -85.56 134.40
CA ALA A 495 4.95 -85.31 135.52
C ALA A 495 4.44 -86.62 136.14
N SER A 496 4.03 -87.59 135.32
CA SER A 496 3.64 -88.93 135.79
C SER A 496 4.78 -89.65 136.54
N LEU A 497 6.02 -89.43 136.10
CA LEU A 497 7.22 -89.99 136.73
C LEU A 497 7.50 -89.30 138.07
N LEU A 498 7.24 -87.99 138.17
CA LEU A 498 7.26 -87.24 139.44
C LEU A 498 6.21 -87.76 140.43
N ASP A 499 4.97 -87.99 139.99
CA ASP A 499 3.90 -88.55 140.83
C ASP A 499 4.28 -89.96 141.34
N LEU A 500 4.85 -90.81 140.48
CA LEU A 500 5.38 -92.12 140.86
C LEU A 500 6.51 -92.00 141.91
N LYS A 501 7.35 -90.97 141.80
CA LYS A 501 8.43 -90.68 142.75
C LYS A 501 7.89 -90.20 144.10
N GLU A 502 6.80 -89.45 144.10
CA GLU A 502 6.07 -89.00 145.30
C GLU A 502 5.35 -90.18 145.98
N HIS A 503 4.79 -91.11 145.20
CA HIS A 503 4.20 -92.35 145.69
C HIS A 503 5.21 -93.29 146.36
N ALA A 504 6.44 -93.35 145.81
CA ALA A 504 7.55 -94.07 146.44
C ALA A 504 8.02 -93.41 147.75
N SER A 505 7.98 -92.08 147.81
CA SER A 505 8.34 -91.30 149.01
C SER A 505 7.29 -91.42 150.13
N SER A 506 6.01 -91.56 149.76
CA SER A 506 4.89 -91.84 150.67
C SER A 506 5.00 -93.20 151.36
N LEU A 507 5.40 -94.26 150.64
CA LEU A 507 5.59 -95.60 151.19
C LEU A 507 6.73 -95.69 152.21
N ALA A 508 7.75 -94.83 152.12
CA ALA A 508 8.84 -94.75 153.08
C ALA A 508 8.45 -94.15 154.44
N SER A 509 7.34 -93.41 154.53
CA SER A 509 6.90 -92.75 155.78
C SER A 509 6.09 -93.65 156.73
N SER A 510 5.66 -94.85 156.31
CA SER A 510 4.83 -95.76 157.13
C SER A 510 5.62 -96.75 158.00
N GLY A 511 6.96 -96.79 157.86
CA GLY A 511 7.84 -97.69 158.62
C GLY A 511 8.05 -97.31 160.10
N LEU A 512 7.89 -96.03 160.47
CA LEU A 512 8.31 -95.52 161.78
C LEU A 512 7.36 -95.82 162.97
N LYS A 513 6.20 -96.46 162.73
CA LYS A 513 5.29 -96.95 163.78
C LYS A 513 5.48 -98.44 164.10
N LYS A 514 6.35 -99.15 163.38
CA LYS A 514 6.70 -100.56 163.65
C LYS A 514 7.93 -100.71 164.55
N ASP A 515 8.74 -99.65 164.69
CA ASP A 515 10.03 -99.68 165.39
C ASP A 515 9.91 -99.63 166.93
N SER A 516 8.85 -98.98 167.47
CA SER A 516 8.58 -98.98 168.92
C SER A 516 8.00 -100.31 169.45
N ARG A 517 7.50 -101.16 168.55
CA ARG A 517 6.97 -102.50 168.85
C ARG A 517 8.04 -103.59 168.72
N LEU A 518 9.14 -103.29 168.02
CA LEU A 518 10.28 -104.18 167.80
C LEU A 518 11.21 -104.20 169.04
N LYS A 519 11.42 -103.07 169.73
CA LYS A 519 12.24 -103.01 170.96
C LYS A 519 11.60 -103.66 172.20
N THR A 520 10.28 -103.64 172.34
CA THR A 520 9.58 -104.40 173.41
C THR A 520 9.61 -105.91 173.15
N LEU A 521 9.76 -106.33 171.89
CA LEU A 521 9.93 -107.73 171.49
C LEU A 521 11.39 -108.19 171.53
N GLU A 522 12.38 -107.30 171.40
CA GLU A 522 13.81 -107.59 171.60
C GLU A 522 14.14 -107.96 173.06
N ILE A 523 13.52 -107.29 174.05
CA ILE A 523 13.68 -107.65 175.48
C ILE A 523 13.04 -109.01 175.78
N ALA A 524 11.99 -109.40 175.05
CA ALA A 524 11.34 -110.71 175.16
C ALA A 524 12.08 -111.83 174.40
N LEU A 525 12.86 -111.49 173.35
CA LEU A 525 13.73 -112.44 172.62
C LEU A 525 14.99 -112.77 173.44
N GLU A 526 15.50 -111.79 174.20
CA GLU A 526 16.64 -111.91 175.11
C GLU A 526 16.32 -112.68 176.41
N GLN A 527 15.09 -113.18 176.59
CA GLN A 527 14.74 -114.18 177.63
C GLN A 527 14.38 -115.56 177.03
N LYS A 528 14.36 -115.66 175.69
CA LYS A 528 14.34 -116.93 174.92
C LYS A 528 15.74 -117.34 174.38
N LYS A 529 16.69 -116.40 174.45
CA LYS A 529 18.12 -116.51 174.85
C LYS A 529 18.71 -117.92 175.03
N GLU A 530 18.62 -118.50 176.20
CA GLU A 530 19.60 -119.48 176.67
C GLU A 530 19.10 -120.93 176.57
N GLU A 531 17.94 -121.13 175.91
CA GLU A 531 17.30 -122.44 175.70
C GLU A 531 17.61 -123.07 174.33
N CYS A 532 18.02 -122.30 173.30
CA CYS A 532 18.33 -122.86 171.97
C CYS A 532 19.81 -123.26 171.77
N LEU A 533 20.73 -122.73 172.59
CA LEU A 533 22.12 -123.19 172.72
C LEU A 533 22.22 -124.62 173.33
N LYS A 534 21.11 -125.24 173.76
CA LYS A 534 21.02 -126.66 174.14
C LYS A 534 20.53 -127.59 173.02
N MET A 535 20.01 -127.06 171.90
CA MET A 535 19.68 -127.82 170.67
C MET A 535 20.78 -127.71 169.59
N GLU A 536 21.88 -127.00 169.90
CA GLU A 536 23.07 -126.75 169.07
C GLU A 536 23.92 -127.99 168.73
N SER A 537 23.74 -129.13 169.41
CA SER A 537 24.68 -130.26 169.30
C SER A 537 24.14 -131.47 168.51
N GLN A 538 22.89 -131.44 168.04
CA GLN A 538 22.18 -132.65 167.56
C GLN A 538 21.85 -132.77 166.07
N LEU A 539 22.14 -131.84 165.16
CA LEU A 539 21.98 -132.15 163.71
C LEU A 539 22.93 -131.42 162.76
N LYS A 540 24.19 -131.34 163.19
CA LYS A 540 25.37 -131.38 162.31
C LYS A 540 25.62 -132.82 161.78
N LYS A 541 24.54 -133.53 161.42
CA LYS A 541 24.48 -134.90 160.84
C LYS A 541 23.25 -135.06 159.90
N ALA A 542 22.97 -134.05 159.09
CA ALA A 542 22.18 -134.19 157.88
C ALA A 542 22.89 -133.40 156.77
N HIS A 543 24.00 -133.99 156.32
CA HIS A 543 24.91 -133.53 155.28
C HIS A 543 24.64 -134.26 153.93
N GLU A 544 23.63 -135.13 153.81
CA GLU A 544 23.50 -135.98 152.63
C GLU A 544 22.03 -136.26 152.34
N ALA A 545 21.44 -135.41 151.51
CA ALA A 545 20.42 -135.78 150.52
C ALA A 545 20.29 -134.62 149.52
N THR A 546 21.16 -134.54 148.50
CA THR A 546 20.86 -134.97 147.11
C THR A 546 19.58 -134.33 146.55
N LEU A 547 19.70 -133.33 145.66
CA LEU A 547 19.96 -133.48 144.22
C LEU A 547 18.73 -133.97 143.46
N GLU A 548 18.14 -133.07 142.65
CA GLU A 548 17.73 -133.27 141.24
C GLU A 548 17.01 -131.99 140.73
N ALA A 549 17.65 -131.23 139.82
CA ALA A 549 17.39 -131.18 138.37
C ALA A 549 16.28 -130.16 138.02
N ARG A 550 16.38 -129.18 137.11
CA ARG A 550 17.18 -128.84 135.90
C ARG A 550 16.76 -127.37 135.54
N ALA A 551 17.35 -126.54 134.69
CA ALA A 551 18.59 -126.39 133.94
C ALA A 551 18.58 -124.94 133.36
N SER A 552 19.76 -124.38 133.10
CA SER A 552 20.08 -123.07 132.49
C SER A 552 20.06 -123.11 130.93
N PRO A 553 20.72 -122.22 130.14
CA PRO A 553 20.51 -120.78 129.84
C PRO A 553 20.44 -120.47 128.30
N GLU A 554 19.43 -119.75 127.76
CA GLU A 554 19.37 -119.37 126.31
C GLU A 554 18.85 -117.92 126.07
N MET A 555 19.42 -116.93 126.76
CA MET A 555 19.18 -115.50 126.49
C MET A 555 20.19 -114.87 125.50
N SER A 556 21.09 -115.69 124.93
CA SER A 556 22.13 -115.23 123.99
C SER A 556 21.75 -115.38 122.49
N ASP A 557 20.75 -116.21 122.16
CA ASP A 557 20.39 -116.51 120.76
C ASP A 557 19.22 -115.67 120.21
N ARG A 558 18.46 -114.99 121.09
CA ARG A 558 17.39 -114.05 120.68
C ARG A 558 17.94 -112.73 120.11
N ILE A 559 19.16 -112.36 120.49
CA ILE A 559 19.86 -111.15 120.03
C ILE A 559 20.38 -111.31 118.59
N GLN A 560 20.85 -112.50 118.20
CA GLN A 560 21.31 -112.75 116.83
C GLN A 560 20.19 -112.88 115.78
N GLN A 561 18.92 -113.02 116.21
CA GLN A 561 17.79 -113.21 115.30
C GLN A 561 17.15 -111.87 114.88
N LEU A 562 17.26 -110.83 115.69
CA LEU A 562 16.83 -109.45 115.35
C LEU A 562 17.86 -108.69 114.49
N GLU A 563 19.14 -109.06 114.56
CA GLU A 563 20.19 -108.51 113.68
C GLU A 563 20.06 -108.95 112.21
N ARG A 564 19.36 -110.07 111.92
CA ARG A 564 19.17 -110.60 110.55
C ARG A 564 17.93 -110.07 109.83
N GLU A 565 16.97 -109.48 110.54
CA GLU A 565 15.81 -108.81 109.92
C GLU A 565 16.11 -107.34 109.57
N ILE A 566 17.07 -106.70 110.27
CA ILE A 566 17.66 -105.40 109.92
C ILE A 566 18.47 -105.45 108.60
N ALA A 567 18.91 -106.64 108.17
CA ALA A 567 19.57 -106.84 106.87
C ALA A 567 18.58 -106.89 105.68
N ARG A 568 17.30 -107.24 105.90
CA ARG A 568 16.29 -107.33 104.83
C ARG A 568 15.63 -105.99 104.49
N TYR A 569 15.48 -105.08 105.45
CA TYR A 569 15.04 -103.69 105.18
C TYR A 569 16.17 -102.76 104.68
N LYS A 570 17.43 -103.22 104.68
CA LYS A 570 18.53 -102.55 103.95
C LYS A 570 18.52 -102.84 102.43
N ASP A 571 17.88 -103.93 101.99
CA ASP A 571 17.85 -104.35 100.58
C ASP A 571 16.66 -103.78 99.77
N GLU A 572 15.70 -103.14 100.45
CA GLU A 572 14.64 -102.32 99.82
C GLU A 572 15.00 -100.82 99.80
N SER A 573 15.93 -100.37 100.66
CA SER A 573 16.57 -99.05 100.61
C SER A 573 17.62 -98.93 99.50
N SER A 574 18.22 -100.05 99.04
CA SER A 574 19.23 -100.05 97.96
C SER A 574 18.61 -99.87 96.56
N LYS A 575 17.31 -100.16 96.39
CA LYS A 575 16.59 -99.99 95.11
C LYS A 575 16.00 -98.59 94.91
N ALA A 576 15.83 -97.80 95.98
CA ALA A 576 15.47 -96.38 95.90
C ALA A 576 16.70 -95.44 95.87
N GLN A 577 17.88 -95.92 96.31
CA GLN A 577 19.15 -95.20 96.20
C GLN A 577 19.74 -95.25 94.77
N ALA A 578 19.45 -96.30 93.99
CA ALA A 578 19.92 -96.44 92.60
C ALA A 578 19.26 -95.45 91.60
N GLU A 579 18.06 -94.93 91.89
CA GLU A 579 17.39 -93.90 91.06
C GLU A 579 17.84 -92.47 91.46
N VAL A 580 18.26 -92.29 92.71
CA VAL A 580 18.90 -91.05 93.20
C VAL A 580 20.33 -90.92 92.66
N ASP A 581 21.08 -92.03 92.57
CA ASP A 581 22.42 -92.04 91.97
C ASP A 581 22.37 -91.83 90.44
N ARG A 582 21.27 -92.20 89.76
CA ARG A 582 21.05 -91.93 88.33
C ARG A 582 20.73 -90.45 88.03
N LEU A 583 20.04 -89.76 88.94
CA LEU A 583 19.77 -88.32 88.85
C LEU A 583 20.96 -87.46 89.33
N LEU A 584 21.84 -88.00 90.19
CA LEU A 584 23.12 -87.37 90.56
C LEU A 584 24.20 -87.52 89.48
N GLU A 585 24.15 -88.54 88.61
CA GLU A 585 25.03 -88.65 87.43
C GLU A 585 24.68 -87.58 86.36
N ILE A 586 23.38 -87.31 86.12
CA ILE A 586 22.93 -86.28 85.17
C ILE A 586 23.22 -84.85 85.69
N LEU A 587 23.17 -84.62 87.01
CA LEU A 587 23.63 -83.36 87.61
C LEU A 587 25.17 -83.21 87.60
N LYS A 588 25.93 -84.32 87.68
CA LYS A 588 27.38 -84.32 87.44
C LYS A 588 27.74 -84.08 85.97
N GLU A 589 26.94 -84.51 85.00
CA GLU A 589 27.13 -84.20 83.57
C GLU A 589 26.85 -82.71 83.26
N VAL A 590 25.83 -82.09 83.85
CA VAL A 590 25.56 -80.64 83.69
C VAL A 590 26.61 -79.78 84.41
N GLU A 591 27.14 -80.22 85.55
CA GLU A 591 28.22 -79.51 86.26
C GLU A 591 29.60 -79.72 85.60
N ASN A 592 29.82 -80.87 84.93
CA ASN A 592 31.01 -81.10 84.09
C ASN A 592 30.94 -80.36 82.75
N GLU A 593 29.77 -80.20 82.11
CA GLU A 593 29.60 -79.36 80.91
C GLU A 593 29.76 -77.85 81.18
N LYS A 594 29.48 -77.39 82.41
CA LYS A 594 29.81 -76.03 82.87
C LYS A 594 31.33 -75.88 83.09
N ASN A 595 31.96 -76.85 83.74
CA ASN A 595 33.40 -76.85 83.98
C ASN A 595 34.25 -77.00 82.68
N ASP A 596 33.71 -77.63 81.63
CA ASP A 596 34.38 -77.73 80.32
C ASP A 596 34.18 -76.49 79.43
N LYS A 597 33.11 -75.70 79.64
CA LYS A 597 32.93 -74.38 79.01
C LYS A 597 33.77 -73.29 79.69
N ASP A 598 33.94 -73.34 81.01
CA ASP A 598 34.86 -72.46 81.75
C ASP A 598 36.35 -72.79 81.48
N LYS A 599 36.69 -74.06 81.19
CA LYS A 599 38.01 -74.44 80.65
C LYS A 599 38.25 -73.99 79.20
N LYS A 600 37.20 -73.92 78.36
CA LYS A 600 37.29 -73.39 76.98
C LYS A 600 37.51 -71.86 76.95
N ILE A 601 37.01 -71.14 77.96
CA ILE A 601 37.24 -69.69 78.15
C ILE A 601 38.64 -69.44 78.73
N ALA A 602 39.11 -70.26 79.67
CA ALA A 602 40.48 -70.19 80.19
C ALA A 602 41.56 -70.57 79.15
N GLU A 603 41.25 -71.45 78.18
CA GLU A 603 42.17 -71.78 77.06
C GLU A 603 42.22 -70.72 75.95
N LEU A 604 41.18 -69.87 75.81
CA LEU A 604 41.18 -68.72 74.89
C LEU A 604 41.82 -67.45 75.51
N GLU A 605 41.84 -67.33 76.84
CA GLU A 605 42.60 -66.28 77.56
C GLU A 605 44.08 -66.66 77.78
N SER A 606 44.41 -67.96 77.68
CA SER A 606 45.77 -68.52 77.76
C SER A 606 46.63 -68.35 76.48
N LEU A 607 46.04 -67.95 75.35
CA LEU A 607 46.77 -67.76 74.08
C LEU A 607 47.11 -66.30 73.73
N THR A 608 46.72 -65.34 74.57
CA THR A 608 47.01 -63.90 74.34
C THR A 608 47.87 -63.26 75.45
N SER A 609 48.17 -63.98 76.54
CA SER A 609 48.90 -63.42 77.71
C SER A 609 50.26 -64.08 78.01
N ARG A 610 50.87 -64.74 77.02
CA ARG A 610 52.21 -65.35 77.12
C ARG A 610 53.18 -64.91 76.00
N GLN A 611 53.29 -63.60 75.77
CA GLN A 611 54.45 -63.04 75.04
C GLN A 611 54.98 -61.69 75.54
N VAL A 612 54.58 -61.16 76.72
CA VAL A 612 55.18 -59.89 77.24
C VAL A 612 55.43 -59.90 78.77
N LYS A 613 55.63 -61.06 79.40
CA LYS A 613 56.01 -61.08 80.83
C LYS A 613 57.05 -62.15 81.18
N ASP A 614 58.22 -62.05 80.58
CA ASP A 614 59.37 -62.90 80.95
C ASP A 614 60.71 -62.15 81.09
N GLN A 615 60.71 -60.89 81.54
CA GLN A 615 61.95 -60.19 81.93
C GLN A 615 61.82 -59.19 83.08
N ASN A 616 60.83 -59.30 83.98
CA ASN A 616 60.74 -58.32 85.07
C ASN A 616 60.26 -58.88 86.41
N LYS A 617 61.15 -59.62 87.07
CA LYS A 617 61.60 -59.39 88.47
C LYS A 617 61.83 -60.71 89.21
N LYS A 618 63.10 -61.14 89.24
CA LYS A 618 63.55 -62.13 90.22
C LYS A 618 64.97 -61.93 90.75
N VAL A 619 65.45 -60.70 90.85
CA VAL A 619 66.66 -60.44 91.67
C VAL A 619 66.51 -59.10 92.38
N ALA A 620 65.72 -59.12 93.46
CA ALA A 620 65.84 -58.16 94.55
C ALA A 620 66.24 -58.95 95.80
N ASN A 621 67.45 -58.66 96.26
CA ASN A 621 67.92 -58.75 97.64
C ASN A 621 68.48 -60.08 98.16
N LEU A 622 69.81 -60.19 98.08
CA LEU A 622 70.59 -60.40 99.29
C LEU A 622 71.65 -59.29 99.42
N LYS A 623 71.34 -58.31 100.27
CA LYS A 623 72.32 -57.43 100.89
C LYS A 623 73.24 -58.29 101.77
N HIS A 624 74.54 -58.14 101.59
CA HIS A 624 75.50 -57.74 102.64
C HIS A 624 76.90 -58.31 102.34
N LYS A 625 77.76 -57.49 101.73
CA LYS A 625 79.00 -57.15 102.40
C LYS A 625 79.45 -55.76 102.00
N GLU A 626 79.57 -54.98 103.04
CA GLU A 626 79.92 -53.58 103.10
C GLU A 626 81.42 -53.39 102.86
N GLN A 627 81.73 -52.21 102.33
CA GLN A 627 82.91 -51.40 102.66
C GLN A 627 84.26 -51.68 101.98
N VAL A 628 84.90 -50.55 101.63
CA VAL A 628 86.23 -50.34 101.03
C VAL A 628 86.19 -50.47 99.50
N GLU A 629 85.85 -49.44 98.73
CA GLU A 629 86.73 -48.30 98.39
C GLU A 629 85.90 -47.13 97.81
N LYS A 630 85.33 -46.28 98.66
CA LYS A 630 85.01 -44.90 98.28
C LYS A 630 86.30 -44.07 98.36
N LYS A 631 87.06 -43.97 97.26
CA LYS A 631 88.04 -42.87 97.11
C LYS A 631 88.53 -42.50 95.70
N LYS A 632 87.87 -42.96 94.61
CA LYS A 632 88.27 -42.60 93.22
C LYS A 632 87.18 -41.99 92.33
N SER A 633 85.95 -41.80 92.81
CA SER A 633 84.79 -41.42 91.97
C SER A 633 84.25 -40.01 92.24
N ALA A 634 85.11 -39.06 92.63
CA ALA A 634 84.73 -37.64 92.76
C ALA A 634 85.08 -36.80 91.51
N GLN A 635 85.93 -37.30 90.60
CA GLN A 635 86.29 -36.58 89.36
C GLN A 635 85.36 -36.90 88.15
N MET A 636 84.60 -38.00 88.18
CA MET A 636 83.70 -38.41 87.09
C MET A 636 82.32 -37.72 87.12
N LEU A 637 81.99 -37.01 88.20
CA LEU A 637 80.68 -36.35 88.37
C LEU A 637 80.65 -34.91 87.84
N GLU A 638 81.82 -34.29 87.66
CA GLU A 638 81.95 -32.90 87.20
C GLU A 638 82.03 -32.80 85.66
N GLU A 639 82.53 -33.85 84.98
CA GLU A 639 82.47 -33.99 83.51
C GLU A 639 81.10 -34.47 82.99
N ALA A 640 80.25 -35.06 83.84
CA ALA A 640 78.89 -35.46 83.49
C ALA A 640 77.94 -34.25 83.47
N ARG A 641 78.11 -33.29 84.40
CA ARG A 641 77.29 -32.07 84.46
C ARG A 641 77.49 -31.15 83.25
N ARG A 642 78.73 -30.98 82.76
CA ARG A 642 78.97 -30.13 81.57
C ARG A 642 78.37 -30.70 80.27
N ARG A 643 78.24 -32.03 80.13
CA ARG A 643 77.56 -32.65 78.97
C ARG A 643 76.03 -32.61 79.09
N GLU A 644 75.50 -32.54 80.31
CA GLU A 644 74.06 -32.42 80.59
C GLU A 644 73.55 -31.01 80.29
N ASP A 645 74.32 -29.98 80.62
CA ASP A 645 73.98 -28.58 80.33
C ASP A 645 73.99 -28.28 78.81
N ASP A 646 74.96 -28.79 78.03
CA ASP A 646 75.03 -28.62 76.57
C ASP A 646 73.86 -29.33 75.82
N LEU A 647 73.39 -30.47 76.34
CA LEU A 647 72.23 -31.21 75.81
C LEU A 647 70.90 -30.50 76.14
N ASN A 648 70.83 -29.85 77.30
CA ASN A 648 69.65 -29.10 77.73
C ASN A 648 69.47 -27.81 76.91
N ASP A 649 70.56 -27.09 76.61
CA ASP A 649 70.52 -25.91 75.73
C ASP A 649 70.15 -26.25 74.28
N SER A 650 70.62 -27.38 73.74
CA SER A 650 70.23 -27.85 72.40
C SER A 650 68.76 -28.27 72.33
N SER A 651 68.24 -28.90 73.39
CA SER A 651 66.82 -29.24 73.52
C SER A 651 65.93 -27.99 73.62
N GLN A 652 66.36 -26.98 74.38
CA GLN A 652 65.63 -25.72 74.53
C GLN A 652 65.59 -24.93 73.21
N GLN A 653 66.71 -24.86 72.47
CA GLN A 653 66.75 -24.22 71.15
C GLN A 653 65.83 -24.91 70.13
N LEU A 654 65.71 -26.24 70.17
CA LEU A 654 64.79 -26.99 69.32
C LEU A 654 63.32 -26.72 69.67
N GLN A 655 62.99 -26.63 70.96
CA GLN A 655 61.64 -26.24 71.40
C GLN A 655 61.28 -24.82 71.00
N ASP A 656 62.21 -23.87 71.14
CA ASP A 656 61.99 -22.48 70.73
C ASP A 656 61.86 -22.36 69.21
N SER A 657 62.60 -23.18 68.44
CA SER A 657 62.45 -23.23 66.98
C SER A 657 61.14 -23.88 66.54
N LEU A 658 60.60 -24.84 67.30
CA LEU A 658 59.30 -25.44 67.03
C LEU A 658 58.18 -24.45 67.31
N ARG A 659 58.21 -23.76 68.47
CA ARG A 659 57.23 -22.71 68.79
C ARG A 659 57.18 -21.61 67.73
N LYS A 660 58.34 -21.11 67.30
CA LYS A 660 58.41 -20.12 66.21
C LYS A 660 57.84 -20.62 64.88
N LYS A 661 57.92 -21.92 64.61
CA LYS A 661 57.32 -22.52 63.40
C LYS A 661 55.82 -22.68 63.56
N ASP A 662 55.34 -23.06 64.75
CA ASP A 662 53.91 -23.15 65.05
C ASP A 662 53.23 -21.78 64.99
N ASP A 663 53.83 -20.75 65.61
CA ASP A 663 53.36 -19.35 65.52
C ASP A 663 53.30 -18.88 64.05
N ARG A 664 54.30 -19.27 63.24
CA ARG A 664 54.34 -18.94 61.82
C ARG A 664 53.29 -19.68 60.99
N ILE A 665 52.94 -20.91 61.37
CA ILE A 665 51.86 -21.67 60.73
C ILE A 665 50.52 -21.01 61.05
N GLU A 666 50.31 -20.61 62.31
CA GLU A 666 49.09 -19.93 62.73
C GLU A 666 48.88 -18.60 61.99
N GLU A 667 49.92 -17.77 61.85
CA GLU A 667 49.89 -16.55 61.03
C GLU A 667 49.53 -16.82 59.55
N LEU A 668 50.06 -17.89 58.97
CA LEU A 668 49.79 -18.25 57.57
C LEU A 668 48.37 -18.79 57.38
N GLU A 669 47.85 -19.53 58.35
CA GLU A 669 46.46 -20.00 58.35
C GLU A 669 45.49 -18.83 58.51
N GLU A 670 45.82 -17.83 59.33
CA GLU A 670 45.00 -16.63 59.49
C GLU A 670 45.00 -15.76 58.23
N ALA A 671 46.17 -15.54 57.61
CA ALA A 671 46.26 -14.87 56.32
C ALA A 671 45.49 -15.60 55.20
N LEU A 672 45.46 -16.93 55.23
CA LEU A 672 44.70 -17.73 54.27
C LEU A 672 43.18 -17.59 54.50
N ARG A 673 42.72 -17.59 55.76
CA ARG A 673 41.32 -17.32 56.11
C ARG A 673 40.87 -15.94 55.63
N GLU A 674 41.68 -14.92 55.87
CA GLU A 674 41.42 -13.56 55.38
C GLU A 674 41.41 -13.47 53.85
N SER A 675 42.37 -14.12 53.17
CA SER A 675 42.41 -14.19 51.69
C SER A 675 41.16 -14.83 51.09
N VAL A 676 40.65 -15.90 51.69
CA VAL A 676 39.44 -16.59 51.21
C VAL A 676 38.22 -15.72 51.47
N GLN A 677 38.13 -15.07 52.63
CA GLN A 677 37.03 -14.19 52.96
C GLN A 677 36.96 -12.96 52.04
N ILE A 678 38.09 -12.29 51.77
CA ILE A 678 38.17 -11.17 50.82
C ILE A 678 37.77 -11.61 49.42
N THR A 679 38.12 -12.82 49.01
CA THR A 679 37.73 -13.37 47.70
C THR A 679 36.22 -13.60 47.61
N ALA A 680 35.62 -14.19 48.64
CA ALA A 680 34.18 -14.41 48.71
C ALA A 680 33.39 -13.08 48.74
N GLU A 681 33.85 -12.09 49.51
CA GLU A 681 33.24 -10.76 49.55
C GLU A 681 33.32 -10.04 48.20
N ARG A 682 34.45 -10.16 47.50
CA ARG A 682 34.64 -9.59 46.15
C ARG A 682 33.72 -10.25 45.12
N GLU A 683 33.58 -11.57 45.16
CA GLU A 683 32.67 -12.30 44.26
C GLU A 683 31.20 -11.93 44.51
N MET A 684 30.81 -11.73 45.77
CA MET A 684 29.46 -11.29 46.13
C MET A 684 29.17 -9.88 45.59
N VAL A 685 30.11 -8.94 45.73
CA VAL A 685 29.97 -7.57 45.19
C VAL A 685 29.89 -7.59 43.66
N LEU A 686 30.70 -8.40 42.99
CA LEU A 686 30.65 -8.56 41.53
C LEU A 686 29.31 -9.14 41.06
N ALA A 687 28.80 -10.18 41.74
CA ALA A 687 27.49 -10.73 41.44
C ALA A 687 26.35 -9.71 41.69
N GLN A 688 26.48 -8.88 42.72
CA GLN A 688 25.53 -7.83 43.03
C GLN A 688 25.54 -6.72 41.96
N GLU A 689 26.72 -6.25 41.53
CA GLU A 689 26.88 -5.31 40.41
C GLU A 689 26.34 -5.89 39.08
N GLU A 690 26.61 -7.15 38.79
CA GLU A 690 26.14 -7.81 37.57
C GLU A 690 24.60 -7.92 37.55
N SER A 691 23.98 -8.17 38.71
CA SER A 691 22.51 -8.14 38.84
C SER A 691 21.94 -6.72 38.68
N ALA A 692 22.61 -5.70 39.22
CA ALA A 692 22.19 -4.31 39.10
C ALA A 692 22.29 -3.82 37.66
N ARG A 693 23.37 -4.19 36.97
CA ARG A 693 23.59 -3.87 35.55
C ARG A 693 22.57 -4.55 34.65
N THR A 694 22.28 -5.84 34.86
CA THR A 694 21.27 -6.56 34.06
C THR A 694 19.86 -6.02 34.30
N ASN A 695 19.53 -5.54 35.50
CA ASN A 695 18.26 -4.85 35.75
C ASN A 695 18.20 -3.48 35.09
N ALA A 696 19.26 -2.68 35.15
CA ALA A 696 19.33 -1.40 34.45
C ALA A 696 19.23 -1.56 32.92
N GLU A 697 19.90 -2.57 32.35
CA GLU A 697 19.79 -2.91 30.92
C GLU A 697 18.35 -3.29 30.54
N LYS A 698 17.65 -4.08 31.36
CA LYS A 698 16.23 -4.42 31.12
C LYS A 698 15.31 -3.20 31.18
N GLN A 699 15.56 -2.28 32.10
CA GLN A 699 14.76 -1.08 32.29
C GLN A 699 14.91 -0.13 31.09
N LEU A 700 16.13 0.09 30.62
CA LEU A 700 16.43 0.83 29.38
C LEU A 700 15.78 0.19 28.15
N LEU A 701 15.79 -1.14 28.07
CA LEU A 701 15.17 -1.86 26.95
C LEU A 701 13.64 -1.71 26.96
N SER A 702 13.04 -1.69 28.14
CA SER A 702 11.60 -1.44 28.33
C SER A 702 11.22 -0.01 27.94
N GLU A 703 12.00 0.98 28.34
CA GLU A 703 11.79 2.40 27.99
C GLU A 703 11.90 2.61 26.48
N MET A 704 12.95 2.08 25.83
CA MET A 704 13.07 2.13 24.37
C MET A 704 11.91 1.45 23.65
N LEU A 705 11.45 0.29 24.13
CA LEU A 705 10.29 -0.39 23.54
C LEU A 705 9.02 0.44 23.66
N HIS A 706 8.84 1.15 24.77
CA HIS A 706 7.69 2.04 24.99
C HIS A 706 7.76 3.27 24.08
N GLU A 707 8.92 3.93 23.98
CA GLU A 707 9.14 5.04 23.06
C GLU A 707 8.96 4.63 21.60
N THR A 708 9.49 3.47 21.21
CA THR A 708 9.34 2.95 19.84
C THR A 708 7.88 2.62 19.52
N SER A 709 7.13 2.08 20.49
CA SER A 709 5.69 1.80 20.33
C SER A 709 4.87 3.09 20.23
N HIS A 710 5.22 4.10 21.03
CA HIS A 710 4.57 5.41 21.00
C HIS A 710 4.87 6.19 19.71
N LEU A 711 6.11 6.14 19.22
CA LEU A 711 6.50 6.66 17.91
C LEU A 711 5.78 5.91 16.78
N GLY A 712 5.68 4.58 16.86
CA GLY A 712 4.94 3.77 15.90
C GLY A 712 3.45 4.12 15.85
N PHE A 713 2.82 4.37 17.01
CA PHE A 713 1.42 4.79 17.08
C PHE A 713 1.21 6.18 16.48
N LYS A 714 2.09 7.15 16.79
CA LYS A 714 2.06 8.47 16.14
C LYS A 714 2.23 8.37 14.64
N TRP A 715 3.11 7.47 14.18
CA TRP A 715 3.39 7.33 12.76
C TRP A 715 2.22 6.71 11.99
N PHE A 716 1.59 5.69 12.58
CA PHE A 716 0.33 5.13 12.07
C PHE A 716 -0.78 6.19 11.97
N LYS A 717 -0.89 7.09 12.96
CA LYS A 717 -1.89 8.17 12.94
C LYS A 717 -1.64 9.20 11.84
N VAL A 718 -0.38 9.52 11.54
CA VAL A 718 -0.02 10.42 10.42
C VAL A 718 -0.32 9.76 9.08
N GLU A 719 -0.04 8.46 8.93
CA GLU A 719 -0.32 7.72 7.70
C GLU A 719 -1.84 7.65 7.42
N GLU A 720 -2.65 7.46 8.46
CA GLU A 720 -4.12 7.52 8.37
C GLU A 720 -4.62 8.91 7.93
N LEU A 721 -4.05 9.99 8.50
CA LEU A 721 -4.38 11.36 8.11
C LEU A 721 -3.96 11.68 6.66
N LEU A 722 -2.81 11.19 6.21
CA LEU A 722 -2.35 11.35 4.83
C LEU A 722 -3.28 10.64 3.84
N MET A 723 -3.72 9.42 4.15
CA MET A 723 -4.70 8.70 3.34
C MET A 723 -6.06 9.43 3.28
N ALA A 724 -6.53 9.97 4.40
CA ALA A 724 -7.76 10.78 4.42
C ALA A 724 -7.62 12.05 3.58
N MET A 725 -6.47 12.73 3.65
CA MET A 725 -6.21 13.94 2.88
C MET A 725 -6.13 13.67 1.37
N GLU A 726 -5.52 12.55 0.96
CA GLU A 726 -5.48 12.15 -0.46
C GLU A 726 -6.88 11.81 -0.98
N LYS A 727 -7.74 11.20 -0.15
CA LYS A 727 -9.14 10.95 -0.51
C LYS A 727 -9.92 12.25 -0.74
N VAL A 728 -9.78 13.23 0.16
CA VAL A 728 -10.41 14.56 0.00
C VAL A 728 -9.90 15.25 -1.27
N LYS A 729 -8.61 15.14 -1.57
CA LYS A 729 -8.02 15.69 -2.79
C LYS A 729 -8.58 15.03 -4.06
N GLN A 730 -8.77 13.72 -4.07
CA GLN A 730 -9.41 13.00 -5.17
C GLN A 730 -10.89 13.41 -5.35
N GLU A 731 -11.62 13.59 -4.25
CA GLU A 731 -13.01 14.07 -4.28
C GLU A 731 -13.10 15.49 -4.84
N LEU A 732 -12.18 16.39 -4.44
CA LEU A 732 -12.10 17.75 -4.96
C LEU A 732 -11.80 17.76 -6.47
N GLU A 733 -10.88 16.92 -6.94
CA GLU A 733 -10.53 16.84 -8.36
C GLU A 733 -11.68 16.26 -9.20
N SER A 734 -12.43 15.30 -8.64
CA SER A 734 -13.68 14.80 -9.22
C SER A 734 -14.76 15.89 -9.31
N MET A 735 -14.90 16.73 -8.27
CA MET A 735 -15.82 17.87 -8.30
C MET A 735 -15.41 18.92 -9.33
N LYS A 736 -14.11 19.25 -9.46
CA LYS A 736 -13.62 20.15 -10.50
C LYS A 736 -13.90 19.64 -11.91
N ALA A 737 -13.68 18.34 -12.15
CA ALA A 737 -13.98 17.73 -13.44
C ALA A 737 -15.48 17.82 -13.78
N LYS A 738 -16.36 17.58 -12.80
CA LYS A 738 -17.81 17.75 -12.97
C LYS A 738 -18.17 19.20 -13.28
N LEU A 739 -17.63 20.16 -12.54
CA LEU A 739 -17.86 21.59 -12.77
C LEU A 739 -17.40 22.05 -14.15
N SER A 740 -16.24 21.58 -14.61
CA SER A 740 -15.75 21.87 -15.97
C SER A 740 -16.69 21.30 -17.03
N SER A 741 -17.21 20.08 -16.83
CA SER A 741 -18.17 19.48 -17.77
C SER A 741 -19.51 20.23 -17.81
N THR A 742 -20.02 20.71 -16.67
CA THR A 742 -21.26 21.47 -16.63
C THR A 742 -21.08 22.86 -17.23
N GLN A 743 -19.92 23.49 -17.02
CA GLN A 743 -19.58 24.77 -17.64
C GLN A 743 -19.43 24.64 -19.16
N GLN A 744 -18.82 23.56 -19.65
CA GLN A 744 -18.75 23.29 -21.09
C GLN A 744 -20.14 23.05 -21.69
N SER A 745 -20.98 22.25 -21.03
CA SER A 745 -22.37 22.02 -21.45
C SER A 745 -23.17 23.32 -21.50
N LEU A 746 -22.99 24.22 -20.53
CA LEU A 746 -23.62 25.53 -20.53
C LEU A 746 -23.15 26.38 -21.73
N ALA A 747 -21.86 26.44 -22.00
CA ALA A 747 -21.31 27.15 -23.16
C ALA A 747 -21.84 26.58 -24.50
N GLU A 748 -21.97 25.25 -24.61
CA GLU A 748 -22.57 24.59 -25.77
C GLU A 748 -24.06 24.94 -25.91
N LYS A 749 -24.81 25.06 -24.80
CA LYS A 749 -26.21 25.50 -24.83
C LYS A 749 -26.33 26.98 -25.19
N GLU A 750 -25.44 27.83 -24.70
CA GLU A 750 -25.42 29.25 -25.04
C GLU A 750 -25.12 29.47 -26.53
N THR A 751 -24.12 28.78 -27.07
CA THR A 751 -23.78 28.83 -28.50
C THR A 751 -24.91 28.28 -29.38
N HIS A 752 -25.57 27.20 -28.95
CA HIS A 752 -26.75 26.71 -29.65
C HIS A 752 -27.90 27.73 -29.66
N LEU A 753 -28.13 28.39 -28.52
CA LEU A 753 -29.17 29.39 -28.40
C LEU A 753 -28.86 30.65 -29.23
N THR A 754 -27.58 31.06 -29.32
CA THR A 754 -27.17 32.15 -30.24
C THR A 754 -27.39 31.77 -31.70
N ASN A 755 -27.11 30.51 -32.08
CA ASN A 755 -27.33 30.04 -33.44
C ASN A 755 -28.83 30.01 -33.78
N LEU A 756 -29.68 29.49 -32.89
CA LEU A 756 -31.13 29.51 -33.08
C LEU A 756 -31.69 30.94 -33.18
N ARG A 757 -31.14 31.90 -32.42
CA ARG A 757 -31.49 33.32 -32.55
C ARG A 757 -31.08 33.87 -33.92
N ALA A 758 -29.89 33.53 -34.41
CA ALA A 758 -29.43 33.94 -35.73
C ALA A 758 -30.27 33.34 -36.88
N GLU A 759 -30.59 32.05 -36.80
CA GLU A 759 -31.48 31.38 -37.76
C GLU A 759 -32.88 31.99 -37.76
N ARG A 760 -33.46 32.24 -36.58
CA ARG A 760 -34.75 32.92 -36.47
C ARG A 760 -34.73 34.30 -37.12
N ARG A 761 -33.65 35.06 -36.98
CA ARG A 761 -33.47 36.36 -37.65
C ARG A 761 -33.39 36.21 -39.17
N LYS A 762 -32.58 35.28 -39.66
CA LYS A 762 -32.46 34.98 -41.09
C LYS A 762 -33.82 34.64 -41.70
N HIS A 763 -34.60 33.79 -41.04
CA HIS A 763 -35.96 33.46 -41.51
C HIS A 763 -36.91 34.65 -41.50
N LEU A 764 -36.82 35.56 -40.51
CA LEU A 764 -37.60 36.79 -40.52
C LEU A 764 -37.24 37.70 -41.69
N GLU A 765 -35.95 37.81 -42.01
CA GLU A 765 -35.47 38.56 -43.18
C GLU A 765 -35.97 37.95 -44.49
N GLU A 766 -35.83 36.63 -44.68
CA GLU A 766 -36.34 35.89 -45.85
C GLU A 766 -37.87 36.09 -46.01
N VAL A 767 -38.64 36.04 -44.92
CA VAL A 767 -40.10 36.26 -44.96
C VAL A 767 -40.43 37.70 -45.35
N LEU A 768 -39.67 38.69 -44.87
CA LEU A 768 -39.86 40.08 -45.24
C LEU A 768 -39.50 40.31 -46.73
N GLU A 769 -38.43 39.69 -47.22
CA GLU A 769 -38.05 39.74 -48.63
C GLU A 769 -39.12 39.12 -49.55
N MET A 770 -39.58 37.90 -49.24
CA MET A 770 -40.66 37.25 -49.99
C MET A 770 -41.95 38.11 -50.01
N LYS A 771 -42.29 38.78 -48.91
CA LYS A 771 -43.43 39.71 -48.86
C LYS A 771 -43.21 40.93 -49.77
N GLN A 772 -41.99 41.45 -49.84
CA GLN A 772 -41.64 42.57 -50.71
C GLN A 772 -41.75 42.17 -52.19
N GLU A 773 -41.22 41.00 -52.56
CA GLU A 773 -41.30 40.46 -53.92
C GLU A 773 -42.74 40.18 -54.35
N ALA A 774 -43.55 39.59 -53.47
CA ALA A 774 -44.97 39.35 -53.73
C ALA A 774 -45.76 40.65 -53.97
N LEU A 775 -45.47 41.71 -53.19
CA LEU A 775 -46.07 43.03 -53.39
C LEU A 775 -45.63 43.66 -54.72
N LEU A 776 -44.36 43.55 -55.09
CA LEU A 776 -43.85 44.03 -56.38
C LEU A 776 -44.48 43.29 -57.56
N ALA A 777 -44.61 41.97 -57.47
CA ALA A 777 -45.28 41.15 -58.48
C ALA A 777 -46.76 41.55 -58.64
N ALA A 778 -47.48 41.72 -57.52
CA ALA A 778 -48.88 42.17 -57.55
C ALA A 778 -49.03 43.58 -58.16
N ILE A 779 -48.12 44.51 -57.85
CA ILE A 779 -48.11 45.84 -58.49
C ILE A 779 -47.88 45.71 -60.00
N SER A 780 -46.91 44.89 -60.42
CA SER A 780 -46.61 44.66 -61.83
C SER A 780 -47.79 44.02 -62.57
N GLU A 781 -48.51 43.08 -61.95
CA GLU A 781 -49.74 42.49 -62.49
C GLU A 781 -50.83 43.54 -62.67
N LYS A 782 -51.03 44.43 -61.68
CA LYS A 782 -51.98 45.54 -61.79
C LYS A 782 -51.58 46.51 -62.91
N ASP A 783 -50.29 46.79 -63.09
CA ASP A 783 -49.78 47.62 -64.18
C ASP A 783 -50.03 46.99 -65.56
N ALA A 784 -49.81 45.68 -65.70
CA ALA A 784 -50.12 44.96 -66.93
C ALA A 784 -51.63 44.99 -67.24
N ASN A 785 -52.49 44.79 -66.24
CA ASN A 785 -53.94 44.86 -66.39
C ASN A 785 -54.43 46.26 -66.75
N ILE A 786 -53.85 47.32 -66.15
CA ILE A 786 -54.14 48.71 -66.52
C ILE A 786 -53.75 48.95 -67.98
N ALA A 787 -52.54 48.54 -68.40
CA ALA A 787 -52.08 48.71 -69.77
C ALA A 787 -52.97 47.98 -70.79
N LEU A 788 -53.39 46.74 -70.49
CA LEU A 788 -54.31 45.98 -71.35
C LEU A 788 -55.68 46.66 -71.48
N LEU A 789 -56.24 47.18 -70.38
CA LEU A 789 -57.52 47.89 -70.41
C LEU A 789 -57.43 49.26 -71.08
N GLU A 790 -56.30 49.97 -70.94
CA GLU A 790 -56.05 51.26 -71.62
C GLU A 790 -55.87 51.10 -73.13
N LEU A 791 -55.38 49.95 -73.60
CA LEU A 791 -55.33 49.60 -75.03
C LEU A 791 -56.69 49.16 -75.60
N SER A 792 -57.65 48.75 -74.75
CA SER A 792 -58.99 48.36 -75.17
C SER A 792 -59.89 49.58 -75.39
N SER A 793 -60.24 49.89 -76.64
CA SER A 793 -60.97 51.12 -76.96
C SER A 793 -62.45 51.08 -76.57
N SER A 794 -62.85 52.08 -75.76
CA SER A 794 -64.18 52.69 -75.69
C SER A 794 -65.31 51.91 -74.99
N LYS A 795 -65.46 52.14 -73.68
CA LYS A 795 -66.72 52.15 -72.91
C LYS A 795 -66.49 52.86 -71.57
N LYS A 796 -67.44 53.67 -71.07
CA LYS A 796 -67.34 54.34 -69.76
C LYS A 796 -67.02 53.37 -68.60
N LYS A 797 -67.45 52.10 -68.74
CA LYS A 797 -67.19 51.01 -67.80
C LYS A 797 -65.70 50.61 -67.71
N THR A 798 -64.94 50.63 -68.82
CA THR A 798 -63.49 50.31 -68.78
C THR A 798 -62.69 51.41 -68.07
N GLN A 799 -63.14 52.66 -68.15
CA GLN A 799 -62.49 53.78 -67.46
C GLN A 799 -62.70 53.74 -65.93
N GLU A 800 -63.86 53.27 -65.47
CA GLU A 800 -64.14 53.05 -64.04
C GLU A 800 -63.31 51.87 -63.48
N GLU A 801 -63.16 50.79 -64.25
CA GLU A 801 -62.31 49.63 -63.91
C GLU A 801 -60.82 50.01 -63.84
N VAL A 802 -60.31 50.80 -64.80
CA VAL A 802 -58.94 51.34 -64.75
C VAL A 802 -58.74 52.23 -63.52
N ALA A 803 -59.71 53.10 -63.20
CA ALA A 803 -59.63 53.93 -62.00
C ALA A 803 -59.68 53.10 -60.70
N ALA A 804 -60.39 51.97 -60.68
CA ALA A 804 -60.39 51.04 -59.55
C ALA A 804 -59.02 50.34 -59.40
N LEU A 805 -58.44 49.83 -60.49
CA LEU A 805 -57.12 49.21 -60.49
C LEU A 805 -56.00 50.17 -60.08
N LYS A 806 -56.07 51.45 -60.50
CA LYS A 806 -55.12 52.49 -60.06
C LYS A 806 -55.18 52.71 -58.54
N ARG A 807 -56.38 52.77 -57.95
CA ARG A 807 -56.53 52.87 -56.49
C ARG A 807 -56.03 51.63 -55.76
N GLU A 808 -56.23 50.44 -56.33
CA GLU A 808 -55.73 49.19 -55.76
C GLU A 808 -54.20 49.10 -55.83
N LYS A 809 -53.60 49.52 -56.95
CA LYS A 809 -52.15 49.69 -57.10
C LYS A 809 -51.59 50.66 -56.06
N ASP A 810 -52.21 51.82 -55.88
CA ASP A 810 -51.73 52.81 -54.90
C ASP A 810 -51.74 52.25 -53.47
N ARG A 811 -52.73 51.41 -53.13
CA ARG A 811 -52.76 50.68 -51.84
C ARG A 811 -51.62 49.67 -51.73
N LEU A 812 -51.34 48.90 -52.78
CA LEU A 812 -50.21 47.95 -52.81
C LEU A 812 -48.86 48.68 -52.71
N VAL A 813 -48.71 49.85 -53.35
CA VAL A 813 -47.50 50.69 -53.24
C VAL A 813 -47.33 51.23 -51.82
N GLN A 814 -48.41 51.63 -51.14
CA GLN A 814 -48.34 52.02 -49.73
C GLN A 814 -47.94 50.84 -48.83
N GLN A 815 -48.49 49.64 -49.07
CA GLN A 815 -48.09 48.43 -48.35
C GLN A 815 -46.61 48.08 -48.59
N LEU A 816 -46.12 48.23 -49.81
CA LEU A 816 -44.71 48.02 -50.15
C LEU A 816 -43.78 49.00 -49.41
N LYS A 817 -44.17 50.28 -49.31
CA LYS A 817 -43.43 51.27 -48.53
C LYS A 817 -43.37 50.91 -47.05
N GLN A 818 -44.50 50.51 -46.46
CA GLN A 818 -44.54 50.07 -45.07
C GLN A 818 -43.68 48.81 -44.85
N GLN A 819 -43.72 47.87 -45.80
CA GLN A 819 -42.93 46.65 -45.73
C GLN A 819 -41.43 46.96 -45.80
N THR A 820 -41.02 47.84 -46.71
CA THR A 820 -39.62 48.30 -46.84
C THR A 820 -39.14 48.97 -45.56
N GLN A 821 -39.99 49.78 -44.92
CA GLN A 821 -39.70 50.40 -43.63
C GLN A 821 -39.57 49.36 -42.50
N ASN A 822 -40.44 48.34 -42.46
CA ASN A 822 -40.36 47.26 -41.49
C ASN A 822 -39.06 46.45 -41.66
N ARG A 823 -38.64 46.19 -42.90
CA ARG A 823 -37.36 45.52 -43.21
C ARG A 823 -36.16 46.36 -42.75
N MET A 824 -36.17 47.66 -43.04
CA MET A 824 -35.12 48.58 -42.57
C MET A 824 -35.05 48.67 -41.04
N LYS A 825 -36.20 48.67 -40.35
CA LYS A 825 -36.25 48.67 -38.89
C LYS A 825 -35.63 47.40 -38.30
N LEU A 826 -35.96 46.23 -38.86
CA LEU A 826 -35.35 44.96 -38.44
C LEU A 826 -33.83 44.95 -38.65
N MET A 827 -33.36 45.52 -39.77
CA MET A 827 -31.93 45.68 -40.04
C MET A 827 -31.25 46.66 -39.08
N ALA A 828 -31.93 47.71 -38.62
CA ALA A 828 -31.40 48.65 -37.63
C ALA A 828 -31.31 48.02 -36.24
N ASP A 829 -32.35 47.29 -35.81
CA ASP A 829 -32.36 46.55 -34.54
C ASP A 829 -31.24 45.48 -34.49
N ASN A 830 -30.78 44.97 -35.66
CA ASN A 830 -29.66 44.03 -35.75
C ASN A 830 -28.28 44.65 -35.43
N TYR A 831 -28.07 45.94 -35.66
CA TYR A 831 -26.78 46.60 -35.36
C TYR A 831 -26.60 46.91 -33.88
N GLU A 832 -27.70 47.12 -33.14
CA GLU A 832 -27.62 47.39 -31.70
C GLU A 832 -27.28 46.12 -30.89
N ASP A 833 -27.75 44.94 -31.31
CA ASP A 833 -27.52 43.65 -30.60
C ASP A 833 -26.07 43.13 -30.74
N ASP A 834 -25.40 43.39 -31.87
CA ASP A 834 -24.00 42.98 -32.11
C ASP A 834 -22.97 43.90 -31.42
N HIS A 835 -23.29 45.18 -31.22
CA HIS A 835 -22.41 46.11 -30.51
C HIS A 835 -22.29 45.80 -29.01
N PHE A 836 -23.27 45.11 -28.42
CA PHE A 836 -23.15 44.61 -27.04
C PHE A 836 -22.30 43.34 -26.91
N ARG A 837 -22.04 42.60 -28.01
CA ARG A 837 -21.22 41.37 -27.98
C ARG A 837 -19.78 41.56 -28.48
N SER A 838 -19.51 42.52 -29.35
CA SER A 838 -18.16 42.71 -29.89
C SER A 838 -17.15 43.36 -28.91
N SER A 839 -17.61 43.92 -27.79
CA SER A 839 -16.72 44.50 -26.76
C SER A 839 -16.24 43.49 -25.71
N HIS A 840 -16.52 42.20 -25.88
CA HIS A 840 -16.21 41.16 -24.88
C HIS A 840 -15.25 40.06 -25.35
N SER A 841 -14.44 40.28 -26.39
CA SER A 841 -13.47 39.26 -26.83
C SER A 841 -12.02 39.45 -26.37
N ASN A 842 -11.68 40.50 -25.63
CA ASN A 842 -10.32 40.65 -25.07
C ASN A 842 -10.32 41.49 -23.78
N GLN A 843 -10.72 40.90 -22.66
CA GLN A 843 -10.30 41.35 -21.32
C GLN A 843 -10.68 40.29 -20.28
N THR A 844 -9.72 39.43 -19.93
CA THR A 844 -9.70 38.73 -18.65
C THR A 844 -9.50 39.77 -17.55
N ASN A 845 -10.57 40.44 -17.15
CA ASN A 845 -10.70 41.24 -15.92
C ASN A 845 -12.17 41.68 -15.79
N HIS A 846 -13.06 40.74 -15.49
CA HIS A 846 -14.43 41.09 -15.11
C HIS A 846 -14.41 41.70 -13.70
N LYS A 847 -14.73 43.00 -13.61
CA LYS A 847 -15.31 43.57 -12.39
C LYS A 847 -16.77 43.09 -12.33
N PRO A 848 -17.18 42.36 -11.29
CA PRO A 848 -18.52 41.77 -11.20
C PRO A 848 -19.62 42.84 -11.05
N SER A 849 -20.77 42.61 -11.68
CA SER A 849 -21.97 43.47 -11.56
C SER A 849 -22.36 43.69 -10.09
N PRO A 850 -22.98 44.82 -9.68
CA PRO A 850 -23.41 45.04 -8.29
C PRO A 850 -24.18 43.86 -7.68
N ASP A 851 -25.05 43.21 -8.46
CA ASP A 851 -25.83 42.03 -8.03
C ASP A 851 -24.97 40.78 -7.76
N GLN A 852 -23.80 40.66 -8.40
CA GLN A 852 -22.87 39.55 -8.16
C GLN A 852 -22.09 39.69 -6.86
N ASN A 853 -21.98 40.90 -6.27
CA ASN A 853 -21.29 41.13 -5.01
C ASN A 853 -22.23 41.09 -3.79
N ILE A 854 -23.53 41.30 -3.98
CA ILE A 854 -24.52 41.24 -2.88
C ILE A 854 -24.66 39.81 -2.36
N GLN A 855 -24.72 38.81 -3.24
CA GLN A 855 -24.89 37.42 -2.82
C GLN A 855 -23.71 36.90 -1.95
N PRO A 856 -22.43 37.09 -2.32
CA PRO A 856 -21.29 36.78 -1.45
C PRO A 856 -21.30 37.55 -0.13
N LEU A 857 -21.74 38.81 -0.13
CA LEU A 857 -21.87 39.61 1.10
C LEU A 857 -22.87 38.99 2.08
N LEU A 858 -24.04 38.56 1.60
CA LEU A 858 -25.04 37.87 2.43
C LEU A 858 -24.51 36.55 2.99
N GLU A 859 -23.74 35.80 2.20
CA GLU A 859 -23.12 34.55 2.64
C GLU A 859 -22.04 34.79 3.70
N LEU A 860 -21.22 35.84 3.54
CA LEU A 860 -20.23 36.25 4.53
C LEU A 860 -20.88 36.73 5.84
N ASP A 861 -22.01 37.43 5.77
CA ASP A 861 -22.74 37.85 6.97
C ASP A 861 -23.35 36.65 7.71
N GLN A 862 -23.94 35.70 6.98
CA GLN A 862 -24.42 34.44 7.57
C GLN A 862 -23.28 33.64 8.22
N ASN A 863 -22.10 33.60 7.58
CA ASN A 863 -20.94 32.92 8.14
C ASN A 863 -20.44 33.63 9.41
N ARG A 864 -20.42 34.97 9.38
CA ARG A 864 -20.05 35.80 10.53
C ARG A 864 -20.96 35.54 11.73
N SER A 865 -22.29 35.48 11.54
CA SER A 865 -23.24 35.15 12.60
C SER A 865 -23.02 33.74 13.16
N LYS A 866 -22.74 32.75 12.29
CA LYS A 866 -22.41 31.38 12.73
C LYS A 866 -21.13 31.34 13.56
N LEU A 867 -20.08 32.05 13.11
CA LEU A 867 -18.81 32.14 13.84
C LEU A 867 -19.00 32.83 15.19
N LYS A 868 -19.75 33.93 15.26
CA LYS A 868 -20.09 34.57 16.54
C LYS A 868 -20.80 33.61 17.50
N LEU A 869 -21.78 32.85 17.01
CA LEU A 869 -22.50 31.87 17.82
C LEU A 869 -21.56 30.76 18.33
N TYR A 870 -20.70 30.25 17.44
CA TYR A 870 -19.73 29.21 17.76
C TYR A 870 -18.70 29.67 18.79
N ILE A 871 -18.11 30.85 18.58
CA ILE A 871 -17.20 31.50 19.52
C ILE A 871 -17.90 31.73 20.86
N GLY A 872 -19.15 32.18 20.86
CA GLY A 872 -19.96 32.36 22.06
C GLY A 872 -20.14 31.07 22.85
N HIS A 873 -20.39 29.95 22.16
CA HIS A 873 -20.52 28.63 22.78
C HIS A 873 -19.19 28.15 23.38
N LEU A 874 -18.08 28.24 22.62
CA LEU A 874 -16.74 27.89 23.11
C LEU A 874 -16.35 28.73 24.33
N THR A 875 -16.62 30.03 24.26
CA THR A 875 -16.34 30.97 25.34
C THR A 875 -17.15 30.64 26.59
N ALA A 876 -18.42 30.26 26.45
CA ALA A 876 -19.27 29.83 27.57
C ALA A 876 -18.74 28.54 28.22
N LEU A 877 -18.38 27.53 27.41
CA LEU A 877 -17.78 26.28 27.90
C LEU A 877 -16.48 26.52 28.68
N CYS A 878 -15.64 27.45 28.21
CA CYS A 878 -14.44 27.86 28.94
C CYS A 878 -14.79 28.52 30.29
N HIS A 879 -15.78 29.44 30.32
CA HIS A 879 -16.17 30.13 31.54
C HIS A 879 -16.79 29.21 32.59
N ASP A 880 -17.59 28.23 32.17
CA ASP A 880 -18.23 27.26 33.07
C ASP A 880 -17.20 26.34 33.76
N ARG A 881 -16.03 26.16 33.12
CA ARG A 881 -14.96 25.29 33.60
C ARG A 881 -13.90 26.04 34.42
N ASP A 882 -13.25 27.02 33.81
CA ASP A 882 -12.29 27.92 34.45
C ASP A 882 -12.15 29.19 33.58
N PRO A 883 -12.62 30.35 34.07
CA PRO A 883 -12.49 31.63 33.36
C PRO A 883 -11.05 32.02 33.00
N LEU A 884 -10.04 31.44 33.66
CA LEU A 884 -8.63 31.71 33.38
C LEU A 884 -8.14 31.10 32.05
N ILE A 885 -8.87 30.15 31.45
CA ILE A 885 -8.53 29.54 30.15
C ILE A 885 -8.50 30.60 29.03
N LEU A 886 -9.36 31.62 29.12
CA LEU A 886 -9.45 32.69 28.13
C LEU A 886 -8.47 33.86 28.41
N ARG A 887 -7.59 33.72 29.41
CA ARG A 887 -6.70 34.80 29.83
C ARG A 887 -5.73 35.16 28.71
N GLY A 888 -5.83 36.41 28.24
CA GLY A 888 -4.98 36.94 27.16
C GLY A 888 -5.64 36.91 25.78
N LEU A 889 -6.83 36.34 25.65
CA LEU A 889 -7.64 36.42 24.43
C LEU A 889 -8.62 37.59 24.52
N THR A 890 -8.63 38.45 23.51
CA THR A 890 -9.59 39.57 23.39
C THR A 890 -10.37 39.39 22.08
N PRO A 891 -11.72 39.36 22.12
CA PRO A 891 -12.52 39.23 20.92
C PRO A 891 -12.24 40.38 19.94
N PRO A 892 -12.16 40.11 18.62
CA PRO A 892 -12.00 41.15 17.61
C PRO A 892 -13.22 42.09 17.59
N ALA A 893 -13.03 43.31 17.08
CA ALA A 893 -14.10 44.32 17.06
C ALA A 893 -15.35 43.84 16.29
N SER A 894 -15.14 43.01 15.26
CA SER A 894 -16.19 42.38 14.44
C SER A 894 -17.12 41.46 15.23
N TYR A 895 -16.69 40.93 16.38
CA TYR A 895 -17.52 40.10 17.27
C TYR A 895 -18.65 40.91 17.94
N ASN A 896 -18.41 42.19 18.24
CA ASN A 896 -19.33 43.04 19.01
C ASN A 896 -20.23 43.93 18.12
N LEU A 897 -20.21 43.76 16.81
CA LEU A 897 -21.10 44.50 15.90
C LEU A 897 -22.55 43.99 16.03
N ASP A 898 -23.53 44.89 16.14
CA ASP A 898 -24.95 44.56 16.19
C ASP A 898 -25.44 43.96 14.86
N ASP A 899 -26.17 42.84 14.95
CA ASP A 899 -26.68 42.06 13.81
C ASP A 899 -28.10 42.52 13.39
N ASP A 900 -28.29 43.81 13.08
CA ASP A 900 -29.54 44.25 12.42
C ASP A 900 -29.48 43.91 10.92
N GLN A 901 -29.63 42.61 10.63
CA GLN A 901 -29.52 42.03 9.29
C GLN A 901 -30.48 42.71 8.30
N ALA A 902 -31.71 43.00 8.74
CA ALA A 902 -32.73 43.61 7.88
C ALA A 902 -32.38 45.07 7.50
N ALA A 903 -31.77 45.82 8.42
CA ALA A 903 -31.28 47.16 8.10
C ALA A 903 -30.06 47.13 7.16
N TRP A 904 -29.14 46.17 7.38
CA TRP A 904 -27.94 46.01 6.57
C TRP A 904 -28.24 45.57 5.13
N GLU A 905 -29.16 44.60 4.94
CA GLU A 905 -29.61 44.15 3.62
C GLU A 905 -30.25 45.27 2.79
N ASN A 906 -31.04 46.14 3.44
CA ASN A 906 -31.64 47.31 2.80
C ASN A 906 -30.62 48.39 2.43
N GLU A 907 -29.49 48.45 3.14
CA GLU A 907 -28.42 49.40 2.84
C GLU A 907 -27.51 48.89 1.72
N LEU A 908 -27.25 47.59 1.65
CA LEU A 908 -26.53 46.94 0.55
C LEU A 908 -27.16 47.23 -0.82
N GLN A 909 -28.48 47.21 -0.91
CA GLN A 909 -29.21 47.51 -2.16
C GLN A 909 -29.04 48.97 -2.63
N LYS A 910 -28.60 49.88 -1.76
CA LYS A 910 -28.38 51.30 -2.08
C LYS A 910 -26.92 51.65 -2.34
N MET A 911 -26.00 50.72 -2.11
CA MET A 911 -24.56 50.95 -2.25
C MET A 911 -24.11 50.93 -3.72
N THR A 912 -23.10 51.75 -4.03
CA THR A 912 -22.41 51.71 -5.31
C THR A 912 -21.50 50.48 -5.41
N GLN A 913 -21.12 50.08 -6.62
CA GLN A 913 -20.27 48.90 -6.86
C GLN A 913 -18.93 48.96 -6.13
N GLU A 914 -18.33 50.15 -6.00
CA GLU A 914 -17.09 50.36 -5.26
C GLU A 914 -17.30 50.21 -3.74
N GLN A 915 -18.44 50.68 -3.22
CA GLN A 915 -18.81 50.48 -1.82
C GLN A 915 -19.10 49.02 -1.50
N LEU A 916 -19.80 48.29 -2.40
CA LEU A 916 -20.04 46.85 -2.25
C LEU A 916 -18.74 46.05 -2.26
N GLN A 917 -17.78 46.41 -3.10
CA GLN A 917 -16.47 45.75 -3.11
C GLN A 917 -15.68 46.01 -1.82
N ASN A 918 -15.70 47.24 -1.31
CA ASN A 918 -15.04 47.59 -0.05
C ASN A 918 -15.69 46.90 1.16
N GLU A 919 -17.01 46.78 1.18
CA GLU A 919 -17.71 46.01 2.22
C GLU A 919 -17.46 44.50 2.08
N LEU A 920 -17.26 43.97 0.86
CA LEU A 920 -16.91 42.58 0.64
C LEU A 920 -15.53 42.27 1.23
N GLU A 921 -14.52 43.08 0.90
CA GLU A 921 -13.16 42.95 1.46
C GLU A 921 -13.13 43.16 2.98
N LYS A 922 -14.05 43.96 3.52
CA LYS A 922 -14.21 44.13 4.97
C LYS A 922 -14.88 42.91 5.60
N GLY A 923 -15.93 42.37 5.00
CA GLY A 923 -16.61 41.16 5.46
C GLY A 923 -15.72 39.91 5.44
N GLU A 924 -14.84 39.78 4.44
CA GLU A 924 -13.84 38.70 4.36
C GLU A 924 -12.80 38.84 5.47
N ARG A 925 -12.30 40.05 5.72
CA ARG A 925 -11.37 40.32 6.83
C ARG A 925 -12.01 40.05 8.19
N ASP A 926 -13.23 40.53 8.42
CA ASP A 926 -13.95 40.33 9.67
C ASP A 926 -14.21 38.84 9.95
N ASN A 927 -14.57 38.05 8.93
CA ASN A 927 -14.72 36.59 9.05
C ASN A 927 -13.39 35.90 9.35
N THR A 928 -12.30 36.34 8.74
CA THR A 928 -10.97 35.79 8.98
C THR A 928 -10.53 36.05 10.42
N GLU A 929 -10.70 37.28 10.92
CA GLU A 929 -10.37 37.64 12.30
C GLU A 929 -11.21 36.83 13.31
N LEU A 930 -12.50 36.61 13.03
CA LEU A 930 -13.36 35.78 13.87
C LEU A 930 -12.94 34.30 13.84
N GLN A 931 -12.59 33.77 12.67
CA GLN A 931 -12.11 32.40 12.54
C GLN A 931 -10.78 32.19 13.28
N GLU A 932 -9.85 33.14 13.17
CA GLU A 932 -8.58 33.11 13.91
C GLU A 932 -8.82 33.17 15.42
N PHE A 933 -9.77 34.01 15.86
CA PHE A 933 -10.16 34.07 17.27
C PHE A 933 -10.78 32.75 17.75
N ALA A 934 -11.68 32.14 16.97
CA ALA A 934 -12.26 30.83 17.29
C ALA A 934 -11.17 29.75 17.41
N ASN A 935 -10.20 29.74 16.49
CA ASN A 935 -9.07 28.82 16.52
C ASN A 935 -8.17 29.06 17.75
N ALA A 936 -7.93 30.32 18.13
CA ALA A 936 -7.17 30.66 19.32
C ALA A 936 -7.87 30.18 20.60
N VAL A 937 -9.20 30.30 20.67
CA VAL A 937 -9.99 29.74 21.79
C VAL A 937 -9.90 28.21 21.81
N LEU A 938 -10.06 27.54 20.68
CA LEU A 938 -9.92 26.08 20.59
C LEU A 938 -8.51 25.60 20.99
N GLN A 939 -7.47 26.36 20.64
CA GLN A 939 -6.09 26.04 21.03
C GLN A 939 -5.91 26.19 22.55
N GLN A 940 -6.46 27.25 23.17
CA GLN A 940 -6.43 27.38 24.63
C GLN A 940 -7.16 26.23 25.32
N ILE A 941 -8.28 25.78 24.76
CA ILE A 941 -9.01 24.61 25.24
C ILE A 941 -8.14 23.34 25.08
N ALA A 942 -7.46 23.16 23.94
CA ALA A 942 -6.57 22.03 23.71
C ALA A 942 -5.45 21.94 24.74
N ASP A 943 -4.84 23.08 25.06
CA ASP A 943 -3.68 23.15 25.92
C ASP A 943 -4.03 23.00 27.41
N HIS A 944 -5.22 23.45 27.81
CA HIS A 944 -5.60 23.53 29.24
C HIS A 944 -6.70 22.53 29.65
N CYS A 945 -7.60 22.15 28.75
CA CYS A 945 -8.77 21.29 29.03
C CYS A 945 -9.16 20.43 27.80
N PRO A 946 -8.32 19.46 27.39
CA PRO A 946 -8.52 18.66 26.18
C PRO A 946 -9.79 17.79 26.19
N ASP A 947 -10.41 17.56 27.35
CA ASP A 947 -11.68 16.84 27.46
C ASP A 947 -12.90 17.70 27.05
N ILE A 948 -12.78 19.04 27.06
CA ILE A 948 -13.81 19.92 26.49
C ILE A 948 -13.81 19.83 24.96
N LEU A 949 -12.64 19.62 24.33
CA LEU A 949 -12.58 19.38 22.88
C LEU A 949 -13.37 18.13 22.49
N GLU A 950 -13.34 17.08 23.30
CA GLU A 950 -14.12 15.86 23.05
C GLU A 950 -15.63 16.17 23.08
N GLN A 951 -16.09 17.02 24.01
CA GLN A 951 -17.48 17.49 24.05
C GLN A 951 -17.86 18.35 22.84
N VAL A 952 -16.97 19.23 22.39
CA VAL A 952 -17.18 20.07 21.20
C VAL A 952 -17.23 19.20 19.93
N VAL A 953 -16.36 18.21 19.81
CA VAL A 953 -16.33 17.26 18.69
C VAL A 953 -17.61 16.42 18.68
N ASN A 954 -18.01 15.87 19.83
CA ASN A 954 -19.26 15.10 19.93
C ASN A 954 -20.50 15.94 19.59
N ALA A 955 -20.55 17.21 20.03
CA ALA A 955 -21.65 18.12 19.69
C ALA A 955 -21.68 18.49 18.19
N LEU A 956 -20.52 18.57 17.53
CA LEU A 956 -20.41 18.79 16.08
C LEU A 956 -20.80 17.53 15.29
N GLU A 957 -20.48 16.34 15.80
CA GLU A 957 -20.89 15.06 15.20
C GLU A 957 -22.40 14.81 15.36
N GLU A 958 -23.02 15.26 16.46
CA GLU A 958 -24.47 15.16 16.67
C GLU A 958 -25.29 16.19 15.87
N SER A 959 -24.66 17.25 15.34
CA SER A 959 -25.33 18.32 14.59
C SER A 959 -25.12 18.28 13.07
N SER A 960 -24.26 17.37 12.58
CA SER A 960 -24.06 17.09 11.15
C SER A 960 -24.89 15.91 10.66
#